data_AF-A0A8B6ECJ1-F1
#
_entry.id   AF-A0A8B6ECJ1-F1
#
_cell.length_a   1.000
_cell.length_b   1.000
_cell.length_c   1.000
_cell.angle_alpha   90.00
_cell.angle_beta   90.00
_cell.angle_gamma   90.00
#
_symmetry.space_group_name_H-M   'P 1'
#
loop_
_entity.id
_entity.type
_entity.pdbx_description
1 polymer ?
#
loop_
_entity_poly.entity_id
_entity_poly.type
_entity_poly.pdbx_seq_one_letter_code
_entity_poly.pdbx_strand_id
1 'polypeptide(L)'
;DGIVTPFPSDPSDPFKYLMCIVTGWRYDARTTANVSCYIKGNNGQSARHCLSRTSSPQVLFTSGGEDWFLITSSYDIGDMVNVIVWHDNSGSSPSWFLSRIIIQDLQTKKVFNFYYDNWLGIQSGTAKVCLSIKSGYELKQQFFLRTSQDLRRGHLWISIISKPPCSNFTRAQRLSCALSLLFCTMLSCLMFHGIPTDETISSDVASIQFEFSLKDFIIGLESSIIMFPINFAIIELFVRSKTKQLHKERYMEIDVNRQTTSDEKGSDKTDNEIVAVKRWMFPWWVIYIAWTTTILTSLVSSYFVMLYGLKYGYYESLNWLVSFLTAFVDDVFLMEPINVVFFAMLFTFILKREIKIDSAPALIVHKPEKNNTLLQKRSNTKTFIPGHASKKDLKKAKQELDLKEKIQTNLQDIILYVFFTFMLLFVVHSHRPVEKCFMQSQDINNIFIQNTLKHVKTRGDIWTYINESVIPPLSRTIPYDMSKKIPENDFLLIGKFRLRQIRVKRDSCNFPDKLRKLFGLDHLDMKCTSTLNTVNDDNDNYNKSWQIQSQLVPATDEWSFQNAWDLESVPYLGERAIYGGGGYLVDMNTGPSSILKISELMLKSWIDTRTRAFFIEFVLYNPNVNMYSSVMIVFEYSSPAFACCGHLLLGASLAGYRSFGDSLMVLIECTFRIVNYNQYLEFHPQLGPLFILLFIFIFVFGLMNMFTVIVMNAQKSLRQKGVKHDDQLTLLIKYFVQSIRRMFR
;
A
#
# COMPACT_ATOMS: atom_id res chain seq x y z
N ASP A 1 -20.82 -42.59 6.76
CA ASP A 1 -20.56 -41.63 5.67
C ASP A 1 -19.11 -41.18 5.67
N GLY A 2 -18.36 -41.41 4.58
CA GLY A 2 -17.04 -40.78 4.40
C GLY A 2 -15.92 -41.68 3.85
N ILE A 3 -16.06 -43.01 3.88
CA ILE A 3 -15.06 -43.94 3.33
C ILE A 3 -15.59 -44.54 2.03
N VAL A 4 -14.77 -44.47 1.00
CA VAL A 4 -15.06 -44.92 -0.36
C VAL A 4 -14.30 -46.22 -0.64
N THR A 5 -14.96 -47.23 -1.21
CA THR A 5 -14.28 -48.43 -1.74
C THR A 5 -14.02 -48.24 -3.25
N PRO A 6 -12.76 -48.01 -3.68
CA PRO A 6 -12.46 -47.77 -5.09
C PRO A 6 -12.43 -49.09 -5.87
N PHE A 7 -12.77 -49.06 -7.16
CA PHE A 7 -12.73 -50.26 -8.01
C PHE A 7 -11.32 -50.49 -8.58
N PRO A 8 -10.82 -51.74 -8.68
CA PRO A 8 -11.36 -52.99 -8.16
C PRO A 8 -10.88 -53.21 -6.72
N SER A 9 -11.79 -53.17 -5.75
CA SER A 9 -11.54 -53.63 -4.38
C SER A 9 -12.68 -54.57 -4.02
N ASP A 10 -12.35 -55.81 -3.66
CA ASP A 10 -13.33 -56.79 -3.20
C ASP A 10 -13.42 -56.72 -1.66
N PRO A 11 -14.59 -56.46 -1.06
CA PRO A 11 -14.74 -56.45 0.40
C PRO A 11 -14.37 -57.78 1.08
N SER A 12 -14.40 -58.89 0.33
CA SER A 12 -14.07 -60.24 0.80
C SER A 12 -12.56 -60.50 0.92
N ASP A 13 -11.72 -59.61 0.41
CA ASP A 13 -10.27 -59.74 0.49
C ASP A 13 -9.77 -59.63 1.95
N PRO A 14 -8.81 -60.48 2.36
CA PRO A 14 -8.32 -60.54 3.74
C PRO A 14 -7.47 -59.33 4.15
N PHE A 15 -6.79 -58.67 3.19
CA PHE A 15 -5.93 -57.53 3.48
C PHE A 15 -6.61 -56.18 3.19
N LYS A 16 -6.78 -55.32 4.20
CA LYS A 16 -7.46 -54.03 4.13
C LYS A 16 -6.54 -52.87 4.54
N TYR A 17 -6.40 -51.90 3.66
CA TYR A 17 -5.57 -50.71 3.84
C TYR A 17 -6.43 -49.46 3.76
N LEU A 18 -6.36 -48.60 4.78
CA LEU A 18 -7.08 -47.33 4.81
C LEU A 18 -6.19 -46.22 4.26
N MET A 19 -6.53 -45.70 3.07
CA MET A 19 -5.80 -44.64 2.40
C MET A 19 -6.54 -43.30 2.55
N CYS A 20 -5.86 -42.27 3.00
CA CYS A 20 -6.31 -40.88 3.00
C CYS A 20 -5.49 -40.09 1.98
N ILE A 21 -6.17 -39.48 1.01
CA ILE A 21 -5.56 -38.56 0.05
C ILE A 21 -5.90 -37.14 0.47
N VAL A 22 -4.87 -36.31 0.66
CA VAL A 22 -5.02 -34.91 1.04
C VAL A 22 -4.72 -34.03 -0.16
N THR A 23 -5.73 -33.34 -0.66
CA THR A 23 -5.57 -32.30 -1.67
C THR A 23 -5.13 -31.01 -0.98
N GLY A 24 -4.11 -30.34 -1.50
CA GLY A 24 -3.58 -29.13 -0.88
C GLY A 24 -4.55 -27.95 -0.95
N TRP A 25 -4.34 -26.99 -0.07
CA TRP A 25 -5.14 -25.78 0.01
C TRP A 25 -4.45 -24.66 -0.75
N ARG A 26 -4.60 -24.69 -2.09
CA ARG A 26 -4.19 -23.61 -3.00
C ARG A 26 -5.35 -23.25 -3.92
N TYR A 27 -5.26 -22.06 -4.52
CA TYR A 27 -6.20 -21.66 -5.56
C TYR A 27 -6.19 -22.67 -6.70
N ASP A 28 -7.38 -23.12 -7.13
CA ASP A 28 -7.58 -24.15 -8.17
C ASP A 28 -6.92 -25.52 -7.89
N ALA A 29 -6.65 -25.85 -6.62
CA ALA A 29 -6.03 -27.13 -6.25
C ALA A 29 -6.92 -28.37 -6.48
N ARG A 30 -8.22 -28.17 -6.71
CA ARG A 30 -9.21 -29.23 -6.96
C ARG A 30 -8.98 -29.82 -8.35
N THR A 31 -9.15 -31.13 -8.48
CA THR A 31 -9.20 -31.77 -9.81
C THR A 31 -10.59 -32.25 -10.19
N THR A 32 -10.90 -32.11 -11.48
CA THR A 32 -12.05 -32.76 -12.13
C THR A 32 -11.65 -34.00 -12.93
N ALA A 33 -10.35 -34.30 -13.03
CA ALA A 33 -9.85 -35.41 -13.80
C ALA A 33 -10.13 -36.75 -13.09
N ASN A 34 -10.17 -37.85 -13.84
CA ASN A 34 -10.27 -39.16 -13.25
C ASN A 34 -8.91 -39.58 -12.69
N VAL A 35 -8.85 -39.82 -11.39
CA VAL A 35 -7.63 -40.18 -10.65
C VAL A 35 -7.61 -41.70 -10.44
N SER A 36 -6.45 -42.29 -10.64
CA SER A 36 -6.19 -43.71 -10.40
C SER A 36 -4.88 -43.90 -9.66
N CYS A 37 -4.75 -44.97 -8.89
CA CYS A 37 -3.54 -45.29 -8.14
C CYS A 37 -3.27 -46.79 -8.04
N TYR A 38 -2.04 -47.16 -7.67
CA TYR A 38 -1.71 -48.45 -7.08
C TYR A 38 -0.57 -48.30 -6.08
N ILE A 39 -0.52 -49.22 -5.12
CA ILE A 39 0.45 -49.25 -4.03
C ILE A 39 1.50 -50.33 -4.35
N LYS A 40 2.77 -50.04 -4.12
CA LYS A 40 3.87 -50.99 -4.24
C LYS A 40 4.56 -51.13 -2.88
N GLY A 41 4.59 -52.35 -2.35
CA GLY A 41 5.32 -52.70 -1.14
C GLY A 41 6.44 -53.70 -1.42
N ASN A 42 7.06 -54.17 -0.36
CA ASN A 42 8.15 -55.15 -0.43
C ASN A 42 7.69 -56.52 -0.93
N ASN A 43 6.46 -56.93 -0.59
CA ASN A 43 5.94 -58.27 -0.89
C ASN A 43 5.12 -58.32 -2.20
N GLY A 44 4.83 -57.17 -2.81
CA GLY A 44 4.12 -57.10 -4.09
C GLY A 44 3.47 -55.74 -4.37
N GLN A 45 2.43 -55.73 -5.21
CA GLN A 45 1.76 -54.50 -5.67
C GLN A 45 0.23 -54.63 -5.69
N SER A 46 -0.50 -53.63 -5.21
CA SER A 46 -1.96 -53.63 -5.29
C SER A 46 -2.45 -53.65 -6.74
N ALA A 47 -3.75 -53.96 -6.92
CA ALA A 47 -4.41 -53.72 -8.19
C ALA A 47 -4.38 -52.22 -8.56
N ARG A 48 -4.65 -51.89 -9.82
CA ARG A 48 -4.84 -50.50 -10.25
C ARG A 48 -6.25 -50.06 -9.88
N HIS A 49 -6.37 -49.20 -8.90
CA HIS A 49 -7.64 -48.69 -8.39
C HIS A 49 -8.01 -47.36 -9.06
N CYS A 50 -9.22 -47.25 -9.59
CA CYS A 50 -9.81 -46.00 -10.05
C CYS A 50 -10.55 -45.34 -8.88
N LEU A 51 -10.08 -44.17 -8.47
CA LEU A 51 -10.57 -43.47 -7.28
C LEU A 51 -11.76 -42.56 -7.59
N SER A 52 -11.88 -42.08 -8.83
CA SER A 52 -12.96 -41.18 -9.25
C SER A 52 -14.27 -41.90 -9.56
N ARG A 53 -14.25 -43.24 -9.72
CA ARG A 53 -15.44 -44.05 -10.01
C ARG A 53 -15.88 -44.79 -8.76
N THR A 54 -16.78 -44.16 -8.01
CA THR A 54 -17.28 -44.65 -6.71
C THR A 54 -18.79 -44.85 -6.74
N SER A 55 -19.29 -45.78 -5.94
CA SER A 55 -20.70 -46.07 -5.71
C SER A 55 -21.47 -44.97 -4.94
N SER A 56 -20.81 -43.90 -4.49
CA SER A 56 -21.39 -42.79 -3.72
C SER A 56 -21.36 -41.48 -4.53
N PRO A 57 -22.39 -40.62 -4.42
CA PRO A 57 -22.49 -39.35 -5.16
C PRO A 57 -21.60 -38.22 -4.59
N GLN A 58 -20.49 -38.55 -3.91
CA GLN A 58 -19.68 -37.58 -3.17
C GLN A 58 -18.68 -36.86 -4.10
N VAL A 59 -18.52 -35.54 -3.94
CA VAL A 59 -17.54 -34.75 -4.70
C VAL A 59 -16.15 -34.95 -4.09
N LEU A 60 -15.31 -35.74 -4.76
CA LEU A 60 -13.94 -36.07 -4.33
C LEU A 60 -12.92 -35.00 -4.81
N PHE A 61 -11.74 -35.00 -4.19
CA PHE A 61 -10.55 -34.20 -4.54
C PHE A 61 -10.77 -32.68 -4.53
N THR A 62 -11.58 -32.20 -3.59
CA THR A 62 -11.81 -30.76 -3.41
C THR A 62 -10.60 -30.05 -2.83
N SER A 63 -10.42 -28.75 -3.13
CA SER A 63 -9.28 -27.97 -2.62
C SER A 63 -9.26 -28.02 -1.09
N GLY A 64 -8.14 -28.47 -0.53
CA GLY A 64 -7.98 -28.61 0.90
C GLY A 64 -8.79 -29.75 1.55
N GLY A 65 -9.39 -30.64 0.77
CA GLY A 65 -10.17 -31.80 1.22
C GLY A 65 -9.33 -33.02 1.59
N GLU A 66 -9.92 -33.86 2.44
CA GLU A 66 -9.38 -35.16 2.87
C GLU A 66 -10.35 -36.25 2.38
N ASP A 67 -9.91 -37.06 1.42
CA ASP A 67 -10.73 -38.13 0.84
C ASP A 67 -10.22 -39.49 1.32
N TRP A 68 -11.12 -40.32 1.84
CA TRP A 68 -10.80 -41.60 2.47
C TRP A 68 -11.22 -42.78 1.60
N PHE A 69 -10.28 -43.69 1.37
CA PHE A 69 -10.43 -44.85 0.51
C PHE A 69 -10.06 -46.14 1.26
N LEU A 70 -10.90 -47.16 1.17
CA LEU A 70 -10.60 -48.50 1.68
C LEU A 70 -10.11 -49.37 0.53
N ILE A 71 -8.79 -49.59 0.45
CA ILE A 71 -8.17 -50.46 -0.54
C ILE A 71 -8.09 -51.87 0.02
N THR A 72 -8.54 -52.86 -0.76
CA THR A 72 -8.43 -54.26 -0.37
C THR A 72 -7.50 -55.03 -1.31
N SER A 73 -6.87 -56.08 -0.78
CA SER A 73 -5.93 -56.93 -1.51
C SER A 73 -6.02 -58.39 -1.07
N SER A 74 -5.87 -59.30 -2.02
CA SER A 74 -5.90 -60.75 -1.79
C SER A 74 -4.65 -61.27 -1.07
N TYR A 75 -3.57 -60.47 -1.00
CA TYR A 75 -2.31 -60.83 -0.36
C TYR A 75 -1.72 -59.63 0.40
N ASP A 76 -0.78 -59.90 1.30
CA ASP A 76 -0.10 -58.86 2.06
C ASP A 76 0.90 -58.11 1.17
N ILE A 77 0.72 -56.80 1.02
CA ILE A 77 1.59 -55.91 0.26
C ILE A 77 2.93 -55.69 1.00
N GLY A 78 2.97 -55.94 2.32
CA GLY A 78 4.11 -55.70 3.20
C GLY A 78 4.36 -54.22 3.47
N ASP A 79 5.57 -53.88 3.95
CA ASP A 79 5.94 -52.48 4.18
C ASP A 79 5.92 -51.70 2.84
N MET A 80 5.17 -50.60 2.82
CA MET A 80 4.88 -49.86 1.60
C MET A 80 6.07 -49.00 1.17
N VAL A 81 6.55 -49.21 -0.04
CA VAL A 81 7.74 -48.53 -0.58
C VAL A 81 7.31 -47.31 -1.37
N ASN A 82 6.43 -47.48 -2.36
CA ASN A 82 5.98 -46.41 -3.23
C ASN A 82 4.46 -46.46 -3.46
N VAL A 83 3.85 -45.30 -3.65
CA VAL A 83 2.50 -45.17 -4.20
C VAL A 83 2.61 -44.51 -5.57
N ILE A 84 1.97 -45.11 -6.58
CA ILE A 84 1.87 -44.53 -7.92
C ILE A 84 0.47 -43.95 -8.10
N VAL A 85 0.38 -42.67 -8.46
CA VAL A 85 -0.88 -41.97 -8.73
C VAL A 85 -0.80 -41.27 -10.08
N TRP A 86 -1.89 -41.35 -10.86
CA TRP A 86 -2.02 -40.64 -12.13
C TRP A 86 -3.44 -40.16 -12.37
N HIS A 87 -3.59 -39.21 -13.29
CA HIS A 87 -4.89 -38.74 -13.78
C HIS A 87 -4.96 -38.79 -15.31
N ASP A 88 -6.15 -38.61 -15.86
CA ASP A 88 -6.38 -38.63 -17.32
C ASP A 88 -6.40 -37.25 -17.98
N ASN A 89 -6.27 -36.20 -17.17
CA ASN A 89 -6.32 -34.80 -17.58
C ASN A 89 -7.65 -34.40 -18.25
N SER A 90 -8.74 -35.12 -17.91
CA SER A 90 -10.09 -34.78 -18.35
C SER A 90 -10.75 -33.72 -17.47
N GLY A 91 -11.87 -33.15 -17.95
CA GLY A 91 -12.64 -32.14 -17.23
C GLY A 91 -12.14 -30.70 -17.44
N SER A 92 -12.77 -29.76 -16.74
CA SER A 92 -12.53 -28.31 -16.91
C SER A 92 -11.36 -27.77 -16.11
N SER A 93 -10.98 -28.43 -15.01
CA SER A 93 -9.83 -28.09 -14.16
C SER A 93 -9.06 -29.38 -13.82
N PRO A 94 -8.25 -29.92 -14.76
CA PRO A 94 -7.59 -31.20 -14.58
C PRO A 94 -6.38 -31.15 -13.63
N SER A 95 -5.76 -29.98 -13.47
CA SER A 95 -4.64 -29.77 -12.54
C SER A 95 -5.06 -30.11 -11.11
N TRP A 96 -4.19 -30.80 -10.40
CA TRP A 96 -4.43 -31.25 -9.03
C TRP A 96 -3.25 -30.87 -8.16
N PHE A 97 -3.46 -30.24 -7.01
CA PHE A 97 -2.38 -30.06 -6.04
C PHE A 97 -2.44 -31.19 -5.02
N LEU A 98 -1.58 -32.19 -5.17
CA LEU A 98 -1.50 -33.32 -4.24
C LEU A 98 -0.54 -32.96 -3.11
N SER A 99 -1.08 -32.83 -1.89
CA SER A 99 -0.27 -32.50 -0.72
C SER A 99 0.44 -33.74 -0.17
N ARG A 100 -0.33 -34.74 0.24
CA ARG A 100 0.19 -36.01 0.78
C ARG A 100 -0.82 -37.15 0.66
N ILE A 101 -0.31 -38.36 0.75
CA ILE A 101 -1.10 -39.60 0.87
C ILE A 101 -0.66 -40.30 2.15
N ILE A 102 -1.63 -40.74 2.94
CA ILE A 102 -1.37 -41.45 4.18
C ILE A 102 -2.08 -42.79 4.08
N ILE A 103 -1.37 -43.88 4.34
CA ILE A 103 -1.94 -45.22 4.28
C ILE A 103 -1.73 -45.90 5.62
N GLN A 104 -2.81 -46.38 6.23
CA GLN A 104 -2.77 -47.17 7.44
C GLN A 104 -3.12 -48.62 7.11
N ASP A 105 -2.22 -49.52 7.50
CA ASP A 105 -2.49 -50.95 7.52
C ASP A 105 -3.44 -51.24 8.71
N LEU A 106 -4.61 -51.82 8.42
CA LEU A 106 -5.63 -52.05 9.45
C LEU A 106 -5.32 -53.25 10.36
N GLN A 107 -4.46 -54.16 9.90
CA GLN A 107 -4.03 -55.35 10.63
C GLN A 107 -2.87 -55.02 11.56
N THR A 108 -1.82 -54.39 11.03
CA THR A 108 -0.60 -54.08 11.81
C THR A 108 -0.67 -52.73 12.52
N LYS A 109 -1.67 -51.91 12.19
CA LYS A 109 -1.83 -50.51 12.65
C LYS A 109 -0.67 -49.57 12.28
N LYS A 110 0.29 -50.00 11.46
CA LYS A 110 1.36 -49.16 10.93
C LYS A 110 0.80 -48.09 9.98
N VAL A 111 1.39 -46.90 10.03
CA VAL A 111 1.01 -45.76 9.18
C VAL A 111 2.19 -45.40 8.28
N PHE A 112 1.95 -45.33 6.98
CA PHE A 112 2.92 -44.96 5.95
C PHE A 112 2.54 -43.59 5.37
N ASN A 113 3.48 -42.65 5.40
CA ASN A 113 3.30 -41.30 4.87
C ASN A 113 4.04 -41.13 3.54
N PHE A 114 3.37 -40.50 2.58
CA PHE A 114 3.87 -40.20 1.23
C PHE A 114 3.66 -38.71 0.96
N TYR A 115 4.75 -37.94 0.95
CA TYR A 115 4.72 -36.50 0.74
C TYR A 115 5.05 -36.13 -0.71
N TYR A 116 4.33 -35.16 -1.28
CA TYR A 116 4.62 -34.62 -2.62
C TYR A 116 4.59 -33.09 -2.63
N ASP A 117 3.56 -32.48 -2.01
CA ASP A 117 3.33 -31.03 -1.89
C ASP A 117 3.55 -30.23 -3.18
N ASN A 118 3.06 -30.76 -4.31
CA ASN A 118 3.23 -30.11 -5.60
C ASN A 118 2.06 -30.40 -6.54
N TRP A 119 2.02 -29.67 -7.65
CA TRP A 119 1.03 -29.86 -8.69
C TRP A 119 1.28 -31.13 -9.50
N LEU A 120 0.21 -31.88 -9.73
CA LEU A 120 0.08 -32.97 -10.69
C LEU A 120 -0.89 -32.48 -11.77
N GLY A 121 -0.36 -32.18 -12.94
CA GLY A 121 -1.15 -31.55 -13.99
C GLY A 121 -0.28 -31.02 -15.11
N ILE A 122 -0.86 -30.98 -16.30
CA ILE A 122 -0.19 -30.39 -17.44
C ILE A 122 -0.23 -28.87 -17.34
N GLN A 123 -1.35 -28.33 -16.85
CA GLN A 123 -1.66 -26.90 -16.75
C GLN A 123 -1.16 -26.27 -15.43
N SER A 124 -0.12 -26.81 -14.81
CA SER A 124 0.39 -26.34 -13.51
C SER A 124 1.92 -26.36 -13.37
N GLY A 125 2.65 -26.44 -14.50
CA GLY A 125 4.11 -26.25 -14.56
C GLY A 125 4.96 -27.52 -14.45
N THR A 126 4.48 -28.57 -13.77
CA THR A 126 5.26 -29.82 -13.59
C THR A 126 5.22 -30.75 -14.80
N ALA A 127 4.23 -30.58 -15.70
CA ALA A 127 3.99 -31.40 -16.90
C ALA A 127 3.96 -32.93 -16.63
N LYS A 128 3.67 -33.32 -15.37
CA LYS A 128 3.60 -34.71 -14.93
C LYS A 128 2.14 -35.06 -14.63
N VAL A 129 1.69 -36.13 -15.27
CA VAL A 129 0.33 -36.67 -15.13
C VAL A 129 0.33 -37.99 -14.35
N CYS A 130 1.51 -38.57 -14.13
CA CYS A 130 1.76 -39.78 -13.35
C CYS A 130 2.98 -39.56 -12.46
N LEU A 131 2.90 -40.03 -11.23
CA LEU A 131 3.91 -39.81 -10.20
C LEU A 131 4.09 -41.07 -9.36
N SER A 132 5.34 -41.40 -9.04
CA SER A 132 5.69 -42.40 -8.02
C SER A 132 6.24 -41.67 -6.80
N ILE A 133 5.53 -41.77 -5.68
CA ILE A 133 5.90 -41.14 -4.40
C ILE A 133 6.49 -42.24 -3.52
N LYS A 134 7.70 -42.03 -2.99
CA LYS A 134 8.32 -42.95 -2.03
C LYS A 134 7.82 -42.67 -0.62
N SER A 135 7.76 -43.71 0.21
CA SER A 135 7.52 -43.54 1.64
C SER A 135 8.72 -42.86 2.27
N GLY A 136 8.48 -41.83 3.07
CA GLY A 136 9.54 -41.05 3.68
C GLY A 136 8.99 -40.18 4.80
N TYR A 137 9.76 -40.07 5.89
CA TYR A 137 9.47 -39.18 7.00
C TYR A 137 10.44 -38.00 6.95
N GLU A 138 9.93 -36.80 6.65
CA GLU A 138 10.74 -35.57 6.64
C GLU A 138 10.15 -34.53 7.58
N LEU A 139 10.85 -34.27 8.70
CA LEU A 139 10.39 -33.42 9.80
C LEU A 139 10.05 -31.99 9.32
N LYS A 140 10.85 -31.43 8.41
CA LYS A 140 10.62 -30.07 7.85
C LYS A 140 9.32 -30.00 7.05
N GLN A 141 9.08 -30.98 6.18
CA GLN A 141 7.84 -31.05 5.39
C GLN A 141 6.63 -31.26 6.30
N GLN A 142 6.76 -32.12 7.31
CA GLN A 142 5.72 -32.36 8.29
C GLN A 142 5.35 -31.09 9.08
N PHE A 143 6.36 -30.31 9.49
CA PHE A 143 6.15 -29.02 10.15
C PHE A 143 5.44 -28.01 9.25
N PHE A 144 5.90 -27.83 8.02
CA PHE A 144 5.30 -26.87 7.08
C PHE A 144 3.85 -27.22 6.76
N LEU A 145 3.57 -28.48 6.47
CA LEU A 145 2.22 -28.97 6.19
C LEU A 145 1.30 -28.83 7.38
N ARG A 146 1.78 -29.11 8.59
CA ARG A 146 1.00 -28.93 9.82
C ARG A 146 0.72 -27.46 10.11
N THR A 147 1.73 -26.60 10.01
CA THR A 147 1.58 -25.15 10.17
C THR A 147 0.55 -24.58 9.20
N SER A 148 0.60 -24.98 7.92
CA SER A 148 -0.41 -24.57 6.93
C SER A 148 -1.83 -25.04 7.28
N GLN A 149 -1.97 -26.27 7.78
CA GLN A 149 -3.27 -26.80 8.22
C GLN A 149 -3.79 -26.10 9.48
N ASP A 150 -2.90 -25.83 10.43
CA ASP A 150 -3.21 -25.14 11.68
C ASP A 150 -3.51 -23.66 11.43
N LEU A 151 -2.88 -23.00 10.45
CA LEU A 151 -3.23 -21.64 10.01
C LEU A 151 -4.65 -21.60 9.46
N ARG A 152 -4.99 -22.52 8.55
CA ARG A 152 -6.34 -22.59 7.97
C ARG A 152 -7.44 -22.89 9.00
N ARG A 153 -7.11 -23.66 10.06
CA ARG A 153 -8.07 -24.06 11.09
C ARG A 153 -8.13 -23.08 12.27
N GLY A 154 -7.00 -22.51 12.66
CA GLY A 154 -6.80 -21.72 13.87
C GLY A 154 -6.76 -20.20 13.67
N HIS A 155 -6.33 -19.70 12.50
CA HIS A 155 -6.36 -18.26 12.20
C HIS A 155 -7.78 -17.85 11.84
N LEU A 156 -8.43 -17.10 12.72
CA LEU A 156 -9.88 -16.94 12.73
C LEU A 156 -10.38 -16.31 11.42
N TRP A 157 -9.70 -15.25 10.97
CA TRP A 157 -10.01 -14.50 9.75
C TRP A 157 -9.81 -15.32 8.47
N ILE A 158 -8.66 -15.99 8.32
CA ILE A 158 -8.38 -16.88 7.18
C ILE A 158 -9.39 -18.04 7.14
N SER A 159 -9.77 -18.54 8.32
CA SER A 159 -10.70 -19.65 8.46
C SER A 159 -12.11 -19.33 7.94
N ILE A 160 -12.53 -18.05 7.90
CA ILE A 160 -13.85 -17.63 7.36
C ILE A 160 -13.88 -17.90 5.85
N ILE A 161 -12.85 -17.44 5.14
CA ILE A 161 -12.73 -17.57 3.68
C ILE A 161 -12.45 -19.03 3.31
N SER A 162 -11.55 -19.67 4.04
CA SER A 162 -10.96 -20.96 3.70
C SER A 162 -11.36 -22.10 4.61
N LYS A 163 -12.66 -22.20 4.91
CA LYS A 163 -13.22 -23.29 5.71
C LYS A 163 -12.83 -24.67 5.13
N PRO A 164 -12.23 -25.58 5.91
CA PRO A 164 -12.00 -26.95 5.48
C PRO A 164 -13.33 -27.67 5.22
N PRO A 165 -13.47 -28.46 4.14
CA PRO A 165 -14.74 -29.10 3.77
C PRO A 165 -15.27 -30.05 4.86
N CYS A 166 -14.39 -30.67 5.64
CA CYS A 166 -14.75 -31.61 6.72
C CYS A 166 -14.96 -30.94 8.10
N SER A 167 -14.89 -29.61 8.21
CA SER A 167 -15.01 -28.91 9.51
C SER A 167 -16.46 -28.72 9.94
N ASN A 168 -16.79 -29.16 11.16
CA ASN A 168 -18.09 -28.89 11.80
C ASN A 168 -18.27 -27.42 12.20
N PHE A 169 -17.17 -26.69 12.40
CA PHE A 169 -17.18 -25.26 12.69
C PHE A 169 -17.58 -24.47 11.43
N THR A 170 -18.75 -23.83 11.44
CA THR A 170 -19.36 -23.17 10.27
C THR A 170 -18.78 -21.78 10.00
N ARG A 171 -18.96 -21.25 8.78
CA ARG A 171 -18.51 -19.90 8.43
C ARG A 171 -19.21 -18.82 9.27
N ALA A 172 -20.50 -19.01 9.57
CA ALA A 172 -21.25 -18.11 10.44
C ALA A 172 -20.70 -18.09 11.87
N GLN A 173 -20.39 -19.26 12.45
CA GLN A 173 -19.79 -19.35 13.78
C GLN A 173 -18.41 -18.68 13.83
N ARG A 174 -17.57 -18.89 12.79
CA ARG A 174 -16.26 -18.24 12.64
C ARG A 174 -16.38 -16.72 12.57
N LEU A 175 -17.30 -16.22 11.75
CA LEU A 175 -17.57 -14.79 11.62
C LEU A 175 -18.05 -14.20 12.95
N SER A 176 -18.95 -14.87 13.67
CA SER A 176 -19.43 -14.40 14.97
C SER A 176 -18.31 -14.34 16.02
N CYS A 177 -17.41 -15.33 16.04
CA CYS A 177 -16.23 -15.29 16.91
C CYS A 177 -15.29 -14.14 16.53
N ALA A 178 -15.09 -13.89 15.23
CA ALA A 178 -14.22 -12.83 14.73
C ALA A 178 -14.78 -11.43 15.06
N LEU A 179 -16.09 -11.26 14.94
CA LEU A 179 -16.78 -10.04 15.37
C LEU A 179 -16.67 -9.84 16.89
N SER A 180 -16.84 -10.90 17.67
CA SER A 180 -16.65 -10.85 19.13
C SER A 180 -15.22 -10.41 19.49
N LEU A 181 -14.21 -10.98 18.82
CA LEU A 181 -12.82 -10.54 18.99
C LEU A 181 -12.63 -9.07 18.62
N LEU A 182 -13.14 -8.63 17.48
CA LEU A 182 -13.04 -7.23 17.05
C LEU A 182 -13.67 -6.24 18.04
N PHE A 183 -14.86 -6.56 18.57
CA PHE A 183 -15.49 -5.70 19.58
C PHE A 183 -14.69 -5.67 20.89
N CYS A 184 -14.11 -6.79 21.28
CA CYS A 184 -13.29 -6.85 22.48
C CYS A 184 -11.90 -6.20 22.30
N THR A 185 -11.27 -6.30 21.13
CA THR A 185 -10.03 -5.54 20.84
C THR A 185 -10.30 -4.05 20.88
N MET A 186 -11.39 -3.61 20.25
CA MET A 186 -11.85 -2.22 20.26
C MET A 186 -12.08 -1.71 21.69
N LEU A 187 -12.71 -2.51 22.56
CA LEU A 187 -12.86 -2.18 23.98
C LEU A 187 -11.53 -2.16 24.74
N SER A 188 -10.66 -3.15 24.54
CA SER A 188 -9.36 -3.20 25.23
C SER A 188 -8.46 -2.02 24.84
N CYS A 189 -8.48 -1.61 23.57
CA CYS A 189 -7.77 -0.42 23.10
C CYS A 189 -8.28 0.84 23.81
N LEU A 190 -9.59 0.97 24.03
CA LEU A 190 -10.15 2.08 24.84
C LEU A 190 -9.64 2.05 26.28
N MET A 191 -9.58 0.87 26.90
CA MET A 191 -9.13 0.75 28.29
C MET A 191 -7.68 1.21 28.48
N PHE A 192 -6.80 0.91 27.52
CA PHE A 192 -5.38 1.28 27.58
C PHE A 192 -5.07 2.70 27.12
N HIS A 193 -5.87 3.26 26.19
CA HIS A 193 -5.75 4.68 25.83
C HIS A 193 -6.13 5.60 27.01
N GLY A 194 -6.94 5.08 27.95
CA GLY A 194 -7.30 5.76 29.19
C GLY A 194 -8.47 6.73 29.03
N ILE A 195 -9.16 7.00 30.13
CA ILE A 195 -10.17 8.05 30.18
C ILE A 195 -9.42 9.35 30.50
N PRO A 196 -9.58 10.45 29.73
CA PRO A 196 -9.04 11.73 30.15
C PRO A 196 -9.66 12.08 31.50
N THR A 197 -8.84 12.06 32.55
CA THR A 197 -9.21 12.60 33.87
C THR A 197 -9.21 14.10 33.76
N ASP A 198 -10.27 14.78 34.22
CA ASP A 198 -10.47 16.23 34.12
C ASP A 198 -9.41 17.10 34.86
N GLU A 199 -8.28 16.52 35.25
CA GLU A 199 -7.17 17.18 35.92
C GLU A 199 -5.87 16.96 35.14
N THR A 200 -5.74 17.69 34.04
CA THR A 200 -4.54 18.40 33.57
C THR A 200 -4.76 18.73 32.10
N ILE A 201 -5.32 19.91 31.84
CA ILE A 201 -5.09 20.59 30.57
C ILE A 201 -3.63 21.06 30.60
N SER A 202 -2.69 20.12 30.55
CA SER A 202 -1.35 20.44 30.08
C SER A 202 -1.52 20.72 28.60
N SER A 203 -1.13 21.94 28.25
CA SER A 203 -1.13 22.56 26.94
C SER A 203 -0.26 21.83 25.92
N ASP A 204 -0.52 20.56 25.67
CA ASP A 204 -0.07 19.84 24.49
C ASP A 204 -1.23 19.81 23.51
N VAL A 205 -1.50 20.97 22.92
CA VAL A 205 -2.20 21.04 21.63
C VAL A 205 -1.20 20.52 20.59
N ALA A 206 -0.97 19.22 20.63
CA ALA A 206 -0.06 18.53 19.74
C ALA A 206 -0.70 18.50 18.35
N SER A 207 -0.02 19.18 17.43
CA SER A 207 0.20 18.77 16.05
C SER A 207 -0.54 17.48 15.64
N ILE A 208 -1.34 17.56 14.57
CA ILE A 208 -1.72 16.39 13.78
C ILE A 208 -0.44 15.88 13.09
N GLN A 209 0.34 15.11 13.83
CA GLN A 209 1.35 14.22 13.29
C GLN A 209 0.76 12.82 13.40
N PHE A 210 0.42 12.23 12.25
CA PHE A 210 0.20 10.79 12.15
C PHE A 210 1.55 10.08 12.33
N GLU A 211 2.14 10.17 13.51
CA GLU A 211 3.29 9.37 13.87
C GLU A 211 2.77 8.07 14.46
N PHE A 212 3.06 6.95 13.80
CA PHE A 212 2.90 5.62 14.39
C PHE A 212 3.75 5.59 15.67
N SER A 213 3.11 5.78 16.81
CA SER A 213 3.80 5.78 18.09
C SER A 213 4.09 4.33 18.48
N LEU A 214 5.31 4.03 18.93
CA LEU A 214 5.62 2.73 19.54
C LEU A 214 4.67 2.39 20.70
N LYS A 215 4.06 3.41 21.32
CA LYS A 215 3.01 3.26 22.34
C LYS A 215 1.76 2.57 21.78
N ASP A 216 1.31 2.93 20.59
CA ASP A 216 0.09 2.36 19.97
C ASP A 216 0.30 0.89 19.61
N PHE A 217 1.52 0.54 19.20
CA PHE A 217 1.92 -0.85 18.98
C PHE A 217 1.96 -1.66 20.28
N ILE A 218 2.50 -1.10 21.37
CA ILE A 218 2.51 -1.75 22.69
C ILE A 218 1.08 -1.99 23.20
N ILE A 219 0.19 -1.01 23.04
CA ILE A 219 -1.23 -1.16 23.39
C ILE A 219 -1.87 -2.31 22.60
N GLY A 220 -1.60 -2.40 21.30
CA GLY A 220 -2.06 -3.50 20.46
C GLY A 220 -1.60 -4.87 20.97
N LEU A 221 -0.32 -4.97 21.34
CA LEU A 221 0.27 -6.20 21.87
C LEU A 221 -0.33 -6.62 23.22
N GLU A 222 -0.53 -5.67 24.15
CA GLU A 222 -1.17 -5.92 25.44
C GLU A 222 -2.63 -6.36 25.27
N SER A 223 -3.37 -5.69 24.39
CA SER A 223 -4.74 -6.04 24.00
C SER A 223 -4.84 -7.46 23.44
N SER A 224 -3.95 -7.87 22.53
CA SER A 224 -3.96 -9.22 21.95
C SER A 224 -3.65 -10.31 22.99
N ILE A 225 -2.74 -10.06 23.93
CA ILE A 225 -2.42 -11.01 25.01
C ILE A 225 -3.63 -11.26 25.93
N ILE A 226 -4.37 -10.21 26.28
CA ILE A 226 -5.56 -10.31 27.14
C ILE A 226 -6.69 -11.05 26.44
N MET A 227 -6.87 -10.80 25.14
CA MET A 227 -7.98 -11.38 24.39
C MET A 227 -7.76 -12.83 23.96
N PHE A 228 -6.51 -13.25 23.82
CA PHE A 228 -6.15 -14.62 23.43
C PHE A 228 -6.87 -15.74 24.21
N PRO A 229 -6.84 -15.80 25.56
CA PRO A 229 -7.48 -16.89 26.32
C PRO A 229 -9.01 -16.91 26.16
N ILE A 230 -9.63 -15.73 26.06
CA ILE A 230 -11.08 -15.59 25.92
C ILE A 230 -11.52 -16.14 24.56
N ASN A 231 -10.85 -15.72 23.48
CA ASN A 231 -11.14 -16.21 22.13
C ASN A 231 -10.89 -17.71 22.01
N PHE A 232 -9.78 -18.20 22.56
CA PHE A 232 -9.45 -19.62 22.53
C PHE A 232 -10.54 -20.47 23.18
N ALA A 233 -11.06 -20.04 24.33
CA ALA A 233 -12.15 -20.72 25.02
C ALA A 233 -13.44 -20.75 24.17
N ILE A 234 -13.83 -19.62 23.57
CA ILE A 234 -15.02 -19.54 22.70
C ILE A 234 -14.89 -20.48 21.50
N ILE A 235 -13.72 -20.50 20.84
CA ILE A 235 -13.45 -21.36 19.69
C ILE A 235 -13.50 -22.84 20.08
N GLU A 236 -12.89 -23.24 21.21
CA GLU A 236 -12.90 -24.63 21.67
C GLU A 236 -14.31 -25.14 21.99
N LEU A 237 -15.20 -24.28 22.53
CA LEU A 237 -16.60 -24.63 22.73
C LEU A 237 -17.30 -24.96 21.41
N PHE A 238 -17.11 -24.17 20.36
CA PHE A 238 -17.69 -24.44 19.05
C PHE A 238 -17.08 -25.68 18.38
N VAL A 239 -15.75 -25.81 18.39
CA VAL A 239 -15.02 -26.90 17.71
C VAL A 239 -15.31 -28.26 18.34
N ARG A 240 -15.48 -28.33 19.67
CA ARG A 240 -15.72 -29.58 20.39
C ARG A 240 -17.21 -29.91 20.58
N SER A 241 -18.14 -29.03 20.24
CA SER A 241 -19.59 -29.29 20.34
C SER A 241 -20.08 -30.34 19.33
N LYS A 242 -20.93 -31.27 19.77
CA LYS A 242 -21.60 -32.23 18.87
C LYS A 242 -22.71 -31.53 18.06
N THR A 243 -22.80 -31.80 16.77
CA THR A 243 -23.96 -31.42 15.96
C THR A 243 -25.17 -32.29 16.34
N LYS A 244 -26.34 -31.66 16.52
CA LYS A 244 -27.60 -32.36 16.75
C LYS A 244 -27.89 -33.27 15.55
N GLN A 245 -27.69 -34.58 15.71
CA GLN A 245 -28.00 -35.57 14.68
C GLN A 245 -29.48 -35.47 14.31
N LEU A 246 -29.76 -35.01 13.10
CA LEU A 246 -31.03 -35.24 12.43
C LEU A 246 -31.03 -36.71 12.04
N HIS A 247 -31.65 -37.49 12.92
CA HIS A 247 -32.22 -38.83 12.79
C HIS A 247 -31.75 -39.72 11.62
N LYS A 248 -31.21 -40.88 12.03
CA LYS A 248 -31.02 -42.16 11.34
C LYS A 248 -29.55 -42.48 11.11
N GLU A 249 -28.93 -43.09 12.13
CA GLU A 249 -27.76 -43.94 11.92
C GLU A 249 -28.17 -45.06 10.95
N ARG A 250 -28.09 -44.79 9.64
CA ARG A 250 -27.79 -45.86 8.69
C ARG A 250 -26.33 -46.16 8.89
N TYR A 251 -26.04 -47.07 9.80
CA TYR A 251 -24.92 -47.98 9.57
C TYR A 251 -25.10 -48.49 8.13
N MET A 252 -24.02 -48.53 7.36
CA MET A 252 -24.03 -49.34 6.16
C MET A 252 -24.02 -50.80 6.64
N GLU A 253 -25.19 -51.30 7.06
CA GLU A 253 -25.46 -52.72 7.05
C GLU A 253 -25.33 -53.15 5.61
N ILE A 254 -24.31 -53.95 5.32
CA ILE A 254 -24.35 -54.81 4.15
C ILE A 254 -25.35 -55.90 4.52
N ASP A 255 -26.63 -55.64 4.26
CA ASP A 255 -27.69 -56.64 4.36
C ASP A 255 -27.44 -57.68 3.27
N VAL A 256 -26.82 -58.81 3.63
CA VAL A 256 -26.85 -60.04 2.82
C VAL A 256 -28.18 -60.73 3.14
N ASN A 257 -29.20 -60.31 2.41
CA ASN A 257 -30.56 -60.85 2.23
C ASN A 257 -31.20 -61.69 3.36
N ARG A 258 -32.38 -61.26 3.80
CA ARG A 258 -33.30 -62.01 4.65
C ARG A 258 -34.42 -62.63 3.82
N GLN A 259 -34.63 -63.95 3.94
CA GLN A 259 -35.96 -64.52 4.24
C GLN A 259 -35.86 -65.98 4.74
N THR A 260 -36.07 -66.12 6.06
CA THR A 260 -36.93 -67.08 6.82
C THR A 260 -37.04 -68.53 6.34
N THR A 261 -36.91 -69.58 7.17
CA THR A 261 -37.50 -69.81 8.52
C THR A 261 -36.73 -70.87 9.34
N SER A 262 -36.95 -70.81 10.66
CA SER A 262 -36.96 -71.89 11.68
C SER A 262 -35.68 -72.67 12.01
N ASP A 263 -35.24 -72.39 13.25
CA ASP A 263 -34.91 -73.33 14.32
C ASP A 263 -33.44 -73.61 14.71
N GLU A 264 -33.28 -73.48 16.03
CA GLU A 264 -32.30 -74.03 16.97
C GLU A 264 -31.07 -73.23 17.43
N LYS A 265 -30.83 -73.44 18.73
CA LYS A 265 -30.07 -72.65 19.70
C LYS A 265 -28.58 -72.99 19.66
N GLY A 266 -27.74 -71.99 19.90
CA GLY A 266 -26.34 -72.20 20.24
C GLY A 266 -25.65 -70.91 20.65
N SER A 267 -25.46 -70.74 21.95
CA SER A 267 -24.72 -69.65 22.59
C SER A 267 -23.22 -69.84 22.35
N ASP A 268 -22.52 -68.82 21.85
CA ASP A 268 -21.20 -68.46 22.38
C ASP A 268 -20.86 -67.00 22.07
N LYS A 269 -20.56 -66.25 23.14
CA LYS A 269 -20.12 -64.85 23.10
C LYS A 269 -18.65 -64.83 22.65
N THR A 270 -18.40 -64.39 21.43
CA THR A 270 -17.07 -63.98 20.99
C THR A 270 -16.96 -62.46 21.08
N ASP A 271 -15.98 -62.00 21.85
CA ASP A 271 -15.72 -60.58 22.09
C ASP A 271 -15.33 -59.88 20.78
N ASN A 272 -16.18 -58.93 20.38
CA ASN A 272 -15.93 -58.06 19.23
C ASN A 272 -14.91 -56.97 19.64
N GLU A 273 -13.69 -57.01 19.09
CA GLU A 273 -12.75 -55.89 19.24
C GLU A 273 -13.20 -54.69 18.37
N ILE A 274 -13.82 -53.72 19.03
CA ILE A 274 -14.19 -52.43 18.46
C ILE A 274 -12.94 -51.54 18.43
N VAL A 275 -12.30 -51.38 17.27
CA VAL A 275 -11.27 -50.34 17.08
C VAL A 275 -11.94 -48.99 16.80
N ALA A 276 -12.54 -48.39 17.82
CA ALA A 276 -13.05 -47.03 17.78
C ALA A 276 -12.02 -46.07 18.41
N VAL A 277 -11.44 -45.17 17.61
CA VAL A 277 -10.68 -44.03 18.15
C VAL A 277 -11.69 -43.05 18.75
N LYS A 278 -11.92 -43.14 20.06
CA LYS A 278 -12.92 -42.35 20.78
C LYS A 278 -12.43 -40.91 20.92
N ARG A 279 -13.02 -39.97 20.15
CA ARG A 279 -12.75 -38.53 20.28
C ARG A 279 -13.52 -37.96 21.47
N TRP A 280 -12.85 -37.15 22.29
CA TRP A 280 -13.51 -36.42 23.37
C TRP A 280 -14.29 -35.23 22.76
N MET A 281 -15.61 -35.21 22.93
CA MET A 281 -16.52 -34.21 22.35
C MET A 281 -17.57 -33.78 23.37
N PHE A 282 -17.91 -32.49 23.39
CA PHE A 282 -18.93 -31.94 24.27
C PHE A 282 -20.35 -32.33 23.82
N PRO A 283 -21.32 -32.39 24.76
CA PRO A 283 -22.73 -32.59 24.43
C PRO A 283 -23.27 -31.55 23.45
N TRP A 284 -24.31 -31.92 22.70
CA TRP A 284 -24.94 -31.06 21.68
C TRP A 284 -25.48 -29.71 22.18
N TRP A 285 -25.75 -29.56 23.48
CA TRP A 285 -26.34 -28.36 24.07
C TRP A 285 -25.28 -27.28 24.34
N VAL A 286 -24.00 -27.65 24.39
CA VAL A 286 -22.88 -26.71 24.56
C VAL A 286 -22.79 -25.70 23.43
N ILE A 287 -23.35 -26.02 22.25
CA ILE A 287 -23.44 -25.07 21.13
C ILE A 287 -24.26 -23.82 21.49
N TYR A 288 -25.31 -23.96 22.31
CA TYR A 288 -26.13 -22.84 22.75
C TYR A 288 -25.35 -21.94 23.71
N ILE A 289 -24.55 -22.54 24.60
CA ILE A 289 -23.66 -21.81 25.52
C ILE A 289 -22.60 -21.03 24.75
N ALA A 290 -22.03 -21.63 23.69
CA ALA A 290 -21.07 -20.95 22.85
C ALA A 290 -21.70 -19.70 22.18
N TRP A 291 -22.91 -19.84 21.65
CA TRP A 291 -23.66 -18.71 21.07
C TRP A 291 -24.00 -17.63 22.09
N THR A 292 -24.52 -18.00 23.27
CA THR A 292 -24.87 -17.00 24.30
C THR A 292 -23.64 -16.24 24.77
N THR A 293 -22.51 -16.93 24.99
CA THR A 293 -21.25 -16.30 25.41
C THR A 293 -20.72 -15.34 24.34
N THR A 294 -20.76 -15.73 23.07
CA THR A 294 -20.29 -14.89 21.95
C THR A 294 -21.15 -13.63 21.77
N ILE A 295 -22.48 -13.77 21.87
CA ILE A 295 -23.40 -12.65 21.75
C ILE A 295 -23.25 -11.70 22.94
N LEU A 296 -23.21 -12.24 24.16
CA LEU A 296 -23.10 -11.44 25.38
C LEU A 296 -21.79 -10.63 25.42
N THR A 297 -20.66 -11.27 25.11
CA THR A 297 -19.35 -10.59 25.05
C THR A 297 -19.32 -9.47 24.00
N SER A 298 -19.91 -9.70 22.83
CA SER A 298 -20.02 -8.68 21.77
C SER A 298 -20.91 -7.50 22.21
N LEU A 299 -22.06 -7.77 22.83
CA LEU A 299 -23.00 -6.74 23.29
C LEU A 299 -22.41 -5.89 24.42
N VAL A 300 -21.79 -6.54 25.42
CA VAL A 300 -21.13 -5.84 26.53
C VAL A 300 -20.00 -4.95 26.00
N SER A 301 -19.17 -5.48 25.11
CA SER A 301 -18.05 -4.72 24.54
C SER A 301 -18.53 -3.52 23.71
N SER A 302 -19.53 -3.72 22.85
CA SER A 302 -20.15 -2.67 22.04
C SER A 302 -20.79 -1.57 22.91
N TYR A 303 -21.50 -1.94 23.98
CA TYR A 303 -22.10 -0.99 24.91
C TYR A 303 -21.06 -0.09 25.57
N PHE A 304 -19.97 -0.65 26.10
CA PHE A 304 -18.91 0.15 26.72
C PHE A 304 -18.16 1.00 25.70
N VAL A 305 -17.88 0.48 24.50
CA VAL A 305 -17.26 1.29 23.42
C VAL A 305 -18.12 2.50 23.08
N MET A 306 -19.44 2.33 22.97
CA MET A 306 -20.37 3.42 22.72
C MET A 306 -20.38 4.43 23.88
N LEU A 307 -20.43 3.97 25.14
CA LEU A 307 -20.41 4.86 26.30
C LEU A 307 -19.13 5.69 26.37
N TYR A 308 -17.97 5.07 26.17
CA TYR A 308 -16.69 5.79 26.20
C TYR A 308 -16.52 6.69 24.98
N GLY A 309 -16.97 6.25 23.80
CA GLY A 309 -16.97 7.07 22.58
C GLY A 309 -17.81 8.34 22.71
N LEU A 310 -18.89 8.31 23.51
CA LEU A 310 -19.68 9.52 23.81
C LEU A 310 -18.99 10.49 24.78
N LYS A 311 -18.02 10.00 25.57
CA LYS A 311 -17.24 10.83 26.50
C LYS A 311 -16.02 11.47 25.83
N TYR A 312 -15.46 10.82 24.81
CA TYR A 312 -14.27 11.32 24.10
C TYR A 312 -14.61 12.53 23.22
N GLY A 313 -13.68 13.50 23.18
CA GLY A 313 -13.72 14.57 22.19
C GLY A 313 -13.38 14.06 20.78
N TYR A 314 -13.56 14.92 19.76
CA TYR A 314 -13.22 14.59 18.37
C TYR A 314 -11.77 14.10 18.19
N TYR A 315 -10.82 14.77 18.84
CA TYR A 315 -9.39 14.45 18.73
C TYR A 315 -9.03 13.11 19.39
N GLU A 316 -9.47 12.87 20.62
CA GLU A 316 -9.27 11.60 21.32
C GLU A 316 -9.92 10.42 20.59
N SER A 317 -11.09 10.64 19.98
CA SER A 317 -11.77 9.63 19.17
C SER A 317 -10.97 9.24 17.92
N LEU A 318 -10.30 10.20 17.28
CA LEU A 318 -9.44 9.93 16.12
C LEU A 318 -8.17 9.19 16.52
N ASN A 319 -7.49 9.60 17.59
CA ASN A 319 -6.27 8.93 18.07
C ASN A 319 -6.55 7.49 18.51
N TRP A 320 -7.66 7.29 19.21
CA TRP A 320 -8.13 5.97 19.54
C TRP A 320 -8.44 5.12 18.30
N LEU A 321 -9.12 5.69 17.29
CA LEU A 321 -9.43 4.97 16.05
C LEU A 321 -8.15 4.53 15.32
N VAL A 322 -7.13 5.39 15.27
CA VAL A 322 -5.82 5.04 14.72
C VAL A 322 -5.19 3.90 15.52
N SER A 323 -5.18 4.00 16.85
CA SER A 323 -4.63 2.96 17.75
C SER A 323 -5.34 1.61 17.58
N PHE A 324 -6.66 1.63 17.42
CA PHE A 324 -7.47 0.45 17.14
C PHE A 324 -7.12 -0.15 15.76
N LEU A 325 -7.02 0.68 14.72
CA LEU A 325 -6.68 0.20 13.38
C LEU A 325 -5.28 -0.41 13.34
N THR A 326 -4.31 0.18 14.06
CA THR A 326 -2.96 -0.38 14.19
C THR A 326 -2.97 -1.70 14.97
N ALA A 327 -3.69 -1.77 16.09
CA ALA A 327 -3.84 -2.98 16.87
C ALA A 327 -4.54 -4.10 16.09
N PHE A 328 -5.57 -3.77 15.31
CA PHE A 328 -6.26 -4.74 14.46
C PHE A 328 -5.35 -5.31 13.37
N VAL A 329 -4.54 -4.44 12.73
CA VAL A 329 -3.55 -4.88 11.73
C VAL A 329 -2.47 -5.76 12.36
N ASP A 330 -1.95 -5.38 13.53
CA ASP A 330 -1.00 -6.20 14.30
C ASP A 330 -1.59 -7.58 14.66
N ASP A 331 -2.82 -7.61 15.17
CA ASP A 331 -3.48 -8.86 15.56
C ASP A 331 -3.66 -9.82 14.38
N VAL A 332 -4.17 -9.31 13.24
CA VAL A 332 -4.44 -10.11 12.04
C VAL A 332 -3.16 -10.58 11.36
N PHE A 333 -2.14 -9.73 11.22
CA PHE A 333 -0.97 -10.04 10.39
C PHE A 333 0.25 -10.52 11.17
N LEU A 334 0.34 -10.24 12.48
CA LEU A 334 1.49 -10.61 13.31
C LEU A 334 1.09 -11.62 14.39
N MET A 335 0.20 -11.26 15.31
CA MET A 335 -0.05 -12.08 16.52
C MET A 335 -0.77 -13.40 16.21
N GLU A 336 -1.82 -13.42 15.39
CA GLU A 336 -2.52 -14.66 15.02
C GLU A 336 -1.58 -15.67 14.31
N PRO A 337 -0.79 -15.29 13.27
CA PRO A 337 0.18 -16.18 12.65
C PRO A 337 1.26 -16.70 13.61
N ILE A 338 1.81 -15.84 14.48
CA ILE A 338 2.84 -16.23 15.46
C ILE A 338 2.31 -17.32 16.39
N ASN A 339 1.10 -17.14 16.92
CA ASN A 339 0.46 -18.12 17.81
C ASN A 339 0.29 -19.48 17.14
N VAL A 340 -0.14 -19.50 15.88
CA VAL A 340 -0.30 -20.75 15.13
C VAL A 340 1.03 -21.46 14.88
N VAL A 341 2.06 -20.71 14.47
CA VAL A 341 3.41 -21.24 14.24
C VAL A 341 3.99 -21.82 15.53
N PHE A 342 3.80 -21.13 16.65
CA PHE A 342 4.23 -21.59 17.98
C PHE A 342 3.62 -22.96 18.33
N PHE A 343 2.29 -23.13 18.21
CA PHE A 343 1.65 -24.41 18.48
C PHE A 343 2.12 -25.51 17.51
N ALA A 344 2.23 -25.19 16.21
CA ALA A 344 2.74 -26.14 15.23
C ALA A 344 4.16 -26.60 15.59
N MET A 345 5.02 -25.69 16.04
CA MET A 345 6.40 -25.97 16.45
C MET A 345 6.43 -26.83 17.72
N LEU A 346 5.65 -26.47 18.73
CA LEU A 346 5.53 -27.19 19.99
C LEU A 346 5.08 -28.64 19.77
N PHE A 347 4.08 -28.87 18.93
CA PHE A 347 3.60 -30.24 18.71
C PHE A 347 4.48 -31.10 17.79
N THR A 348 5.30 -30.50 16.92
CA THR A 348 6.15 -31.23 15.96
C THR A 348 7.56 -31.46 16.49
N PHE A 349 8.24 -30.42 16.97
CA PHE A 349 9.62 -30.50 17.40
C PHE A 349 9.74 -30.94 18.87
N ILE A 350 8.90 -30.39 19.76
CA ILE A 350 9.00 -30.64 21.21
C ILE A 350 8.27 -31.93 21.58
N LEU A 351 6.97 -32.01 21.30
CA LEU A 351 6.15 -33.16 21.67
C LEU A 351 6.32 -34.36 20.74
N LYS A 352 7.06 -34.20 19.62
CA LYS A 352 7.30 -35.21 18.57
C LYS A 352 6.07 -36.04 18.23
N ARG A 353 4.90 -35.42 18.28
CA ARG A 353 3.64 -36.13 18.12
C ARG A 353 3.44 -36.36 16.64
N GLU A 354 3.55 -37.62 16.22
CA GLU A 354 3.21 -38.01 14.86
C GLU A 354 1.81 -37.50 14.51
N ILE A 355 1.61 -37.13 13.24
CA ILE A 355 0.28 -36.80 12.73
C ILE A 355 -0.51 -38.12 12.72
N LYS A 356 -1.08 -38.50 13.86
CA LYS A 356 -2.21 -39.40 13.89
C LYS A 356 -3.35 -38.63 13.24
N ILE A 357 -3.90 -39.16 12.17
CA ILE A 357 -5.05 -38.53 11.54
C ILE A 357 -6.23 -38.71 12.49
N ASP A 358 -6.46 -37.72 13.35
CA ASP A 358 -7.54 -37.67 14.33
C ASP A 358 -8.95 -37.62 13.66
N SER A 359 -9.01 -37.67 12.32
CA SER A 359 -10.20 -37.62 11.46
C SER A 359 -10.57 -38.94 10.76
N ALA A 360 -9.92 -40.08 11.03
CA ALA A 360 -10.33 -41.36 10.44
C ALA A 360 -11.76 -41.75 10.87
N PRO A 361 -12.70 -42.01 9.94
CA PRO A 361 -14.05 -42.46 10.28
C PRO A 361 -14.00 -43.84 10.95
N ALA A 362 -14.86 -44.09 11.94
CA ALA A 362 -14.94 -45.40 12.59
C ALA A 362 -15.28 -46.50 11.57
N LEU A 363 -14.42 -47.52 11.47
CA LEU A 363 -14.56 -48.67 10.55
C LEU A 363 -14.89 -49.91 11.37
N ILE A 364 -16.04 -50.55 11.10
CA ILE A 364 -16.39 -51.86 11.63
C ILE A 364 -16.07 -52.90 10.56
N VAL A 365 -15.17 -53.85 10.86
CA VAL A 365 -14.80 -54.95 9.97
C VAL A 365 -15.16 -56.28 10.65
N HIS A 366 -16.16 -56.99 10.12
CA HIS A 366 -16.45 -58.36 10.56
C HIS A 366 -15.50 -59.37 9.88
N LYS A 367 -15.08 -60.41 10.62
CA LYS A 367 -14.36 -61.58 10.09
C LYS A 367 -15.34 -62.45 9.31
N PRO A 368 -14.99 -62.97 8.12
CA PRO A 368 -15.84 -63.92 7.41
C PRO A 368 -15.73 -65.32 8.04
N GLU A 369 -16.85 -65.92 8.42
CA GLU A 369 -16.96 -67.37 8.58
C GLU A 369 -16.96 -68.04 7.20
N LYS A 370 -16.14 -69.09 7.08
CA LYS A 370 -16.04 -69.90 5.86
C LYS A 370 -17.30 -70.74 5.70
N ASN A 371 -17.99 -70.61 4.57
CA ASN A 371 -18.50 -71.78 3.86
C ASN A 371 -18.69 -71.49 2.36
N ASN A 372 -18.22 -72.44 1.55
CA ASN A 372 -18.30 -72.43 0.10
C ASN A 372 -19.72 -72.80 -0.34
N THR A 373 -20.36 -72.02 -1.20
CA THR A 373 -20.61 -72.37 -2.61
C THR A 373 -21.55 -71.37 -3.29
N LEU A 374 -21.17 -71.03 -4.53
CA LEU A 374 -21.99 -70.69 -5.70
C LEU A 374 -22.94 -69.47 -5.63
N LEU A 375 -22.56 -68.42 -6.36
CA LEU A 375 -23.23 -67.88 -7.57
C LEU A 375 -22.87 -66.39 -7.73
N GLN A 376 -21.99 -66.02 -8.67
CA GLN A 376 -22.29 -65.77 -10.08
C GLN A 376 -23.14 -64.51 -10.35
N LYS A 377 -22.47 -63.40 -10.68
CA LYS A 377 -22.76 -62.53 -11.85
C LYS A 377 -21.75 -61.38 -11.92
N ARG A 378 -20.60 -61.64 -12.54
CA ARG A 378 -19.65 -60.57 -12.90
C ARG A 378 -20.10 -60.00 -14.24
N SER A 379 -20.61 -58.77 -14.25
CA SER A 379 -20.92 -58.08 -15.49
C SER A 379 -19.62 -57.84 -16.26
N ASN A 380 -19.57 -58.32 -17.49
CA ASN A 380 -18.54 -58.04 -18.48
C ASN A 380 -18.60 -56.57 -18.93
N THR A 381 -18.31 -55.63 -18.03
CA THR A 381 -17.89 -54.30 -18.44
C THR A 381 -16.37 -54.32 -18.51
N LYS A 382 -15.82 -54.34 -19.74
CA LYS A 382 -14.41 -53.99 -19.97
C LYS A 382 -14.19 -52.62 -19.34
N THR A 383 -13.54 -52.60 -18.19
CA THR A 383 -13.48 -51.43 -17.32
C THR A 383 -12.30 -50.58 -17.76
N PHE A 384 -12.60 -49.37 -18.24
CA PHE A 384 -11.63 -48.40 -18.72
C PHE A 384 -10.81 -47.85 -17.55
N ILE A 385 -9.53 -48.19 -17.50
CA ILE A 385 -8.53 -47.50 -16.68
C ILE A 385 -7.97 -46.37 -17.55
N PRO A 386 -8.07 -45.11 -17.13
CA PRO A 386 -7.60 -44.02 -17.95
C PRO A 386 -6.09 -44.09 -18.22
N GLY A 387 -5.70 -43.91 -19.49
CA GLY A 387 -4.31 -43.90 -19.96
C GLY A 387 -3.63 -42.53 -19.79
N HIS A 388 -2.31 -42.48 -20.01
CA HIS A 388 -1.54 -41.24 -19.92
C HIS A 388 -1.88 -40.23 -21.04
N ALA A 389 -1.79 -38.93 -20.73
CA ALA A 389 -2.06 -37.84 -21.68
C ALA A 389 -1.09 -37.81 -22.89
N SER A 390 -1.59 -37.41 -24.07
CA SER A 390 -0.85 -37.38 -25.34
C SER A 390 0.17 -36.23 -25.44
N LYS A 391 1.30 -36.46 -26.14
CA LYS A 391 2.39 -35.48 -26.34
C LYS A 391 1.96 -34.17 -27.03
N LYS A 392 0.94 -34.21 -27.89
CA LYS A 392 0.43 -33.02 -28.61
C LYS A 392 -0.35 -32.09 -27.66
N ASP A 393 -1.13 -32.68 -26.77
CA ASP A 393 -1.93 -31.96 -25.77
C ASP A 393 -1.03 -31.36 -24.69
N LEU A 394 0.06 -32.08 -24.34
CA LEU A 394 1.13 -31.58 -23.47
C LEU A 394 1.77 -30.28 -24.00
N LYS A 395 2.05 -30.18 -25.31
CA LYS A 395 2.63 -28.96 -25.89
C LYS A 395 1.67 -27.76 -25.88
N LYS A 396 0.40 -27.98 -26.23
CA LYS A 396 -0.61 -26.91 -26.24
C LYS A 396 -0.85 -26.34 -24.84
N ALA A 397 -1.01 -27.21 -23.86
CA ALA A 397 -1.25 -26.79 -22.48
C ALA A 397 -0.04 -26.06 -21.86
N LYS A 398 1.19 -26.39 -22.27
CA LYS A 398 2.39 -25.64 -21.86
C LYS A 398 2.38 -24.20 -22.39
N GLN A 399 1.96 -23.98 -23.63
CA GLN A 399 1.86 -22.63 -24.20
C GLN A 399 0.78 -21.77 -23.51
N GLU A 400 -0.35 -22.37 -23.15
CA GLU A 400 -1.40 -21.68 -22.40
C GLU A 400 -0.96 -21.31 -20.97
N LEU A 401 -0.09 -22.11 -20.35
CA LEU A 401 0.49 -21.82 -19.05
C LEU A 401 1.42 -20.61 -19.07
N ASP A 402 2.38 -20.61 -19.99
CA ASP A 402 3.35 -19.52 -20.11
C ASP A 402 2.64 -18.17 -20.36
N LEU A 403 1.51 -18.20 -21.08
CA LEU A 403 0.66 -17.03 -21.27
C LEU A 403 -0.06 -16.60 -19.99
N LYS A 404 -0.63 -17.53 -19.23
CA LYS A 404 -1.32 -17.22 -17.96
C LYS A 404 -0.37 -16.68 -16.89
N GLU A 405 0.82 -17.25 -16.77
CA GLU A 405 1.82 -16.79 -15.81
C GLU A 405 2.24 -15.34 -16.09
N LYS A 406 2.55 -15.01 -17.35
CA LYS A 406 2.84 -13.63 -17.79
C LYS A 406 1.69 -12.66 -17.52
N ILE A 407 0.44 -13.11 -17.70
CA ILE A 407 -0.73 -12.26 -17.42
C ILE A 407 -0.86 -12.00 -15.91
N GLN A 408 -0.64 -13.01 -15.08
CA GLN A 408 -0.76 -12.89 -13.64
C GLN A 408 0.32 -11.97 -13.05
N THR A 409 1.58 -12.10 -13.50
CA THR A 409 2.67 -11.20 -13.07
C THR A 409 2.36 -9.76 -13.46
N ASN A 410 1.93 -9.52 -14.70
CA ASN A 410 1.57 -8.17 -15.15
C ASN A 410 0.39 -7.58 -14.36
N LEU A 411 -0.58 -8.40 -13.98
CA LEU A 411 -1.74 -7.95 -13.19
C LEU A 411 -1.34 -7.61 -11.75
N GLN A 412 -0.41 -8.37 -11.15
CA GLN A 412 0.17 -8.03 -9.84
C GLN A 412 0.92 -6.70 -9.89
N ASP A 413 1.71 -6.47 -10.94
CA ASP A 413 2.43 -5.21 -11.14
C ASP A 413 1.44 -4.04 -11.27
N ILE A 414 0.37 -4.19 -12.05
CA ILE A 414 -0.67 -3.15 -12.20
C ILE A 414 -1.32 -2.82 -10.85
N ILE A 415 -1.67 -3.82 -10.05
CA ILE A 415 -2.24 -3.60 -8.71
C ILE A 415 -1.25 -2.83 -7.82
N LEU A 416 0.03 -3.19 -7.86
CA LEU A 416 1.08 -2.49 -7.12
C LEU A 416 1.21 -1.03 -7.58
N TYR A 417 1.18 -0.75 -8.88
CA TYR A 417 1.23 0.61 -9.42
C TYR A 417 0.01 1.44 -9.04
N VAL A 418 -1.19 0.85 -9.06
CA VAL A 418 -2.42 1.52 -8.63
C VAL A 418 -2.34 1.88 -7.14
N PHE A 419 -1.89 0.93 -6.31
CA PHE A 419 -1.69 1.16 -4.88
C PHE A 419 -0.62 2.25 -4.62
N PHE A 420 0.52 2.18 -5.31
CA PHE A 420 1.57 3.20 -5.21
C PHE A 420 1.08 4.58 -5.62
N THR A 421 0.33 4.67 -6.73
CA THR A 421 -0.25 5.94 -7.21
C THR A 421 -1.25 6.49 -6.20
N PHE A 422 -2.09 5.63 -5.62
CA PHE A 422 -3.01 6.04 -4.55
C PHE A 422 -2.26 6.57 -3.33
N MET A 423 -1.19 5.88 -2.89
CA MET A 423 -0.36 6.34 -1.78
C MET A 423 0.33 7.67 -2.08
N LEU A 424 0.85 7.86 -3.29
CA LEU A 424 1.42 9.14 -3.72
C LEU A 424 0.37 10.26 -3.69
N LEU A 425 -0.82 10.02 -4.24
CA LEU A 425 -1.92 10.99 -4.23
C LEU A 425 -2.37 11.32 -2.81
N PHE A 426 -2.44 10.31 -1.94
CA PHE A 426 -2.75 10.49 -0.52
C PHE A 426 -1.70 11.36 0.16
N VAL A 427 -0.39 11.09 -0.01
CA VAL A 427 0.67 11.92 0.56
C VAL A 427 0.60 13.36 0.04
N VAL A 428 0.36 13.54 -1.26
CA VAL A 428 0.26 14.88 -1.87
C VAL A 428 -0.94 15.67 -1.34
N HIS A 429 -2.11 15.03 -1.16
CA HIS A 429 -3.33 15.71 -0.69
C HIS A 429 -3.41 15.86 0.82
N SER A 430 -2.99 14.85 1.58
CA SER A 430 -3.07 14.86 3.05
C SER A 430 -2.12 15.88 3.68
N HIS A 431 -0.96 16.13 3.08
CA HIS A 431 0.04 17.06 3.63
C HIS A 431 -0.04 18.49 3.10
N ARG A 432 -0.87 18.79 2.09
CA ARG A 432 -0.94 20.13 1.48
C ARG A 432 -2.37 20.68 1.52
N PRO A 433 -2.74 21.49 2.53
CA PRO A 433 -3.99 22.25 2.51
C PRO A 433 -3.87 23.40 1.50
N VAL A 434 -4.01 23.08 0.21
CA VAL A 434 -3.79 24.02 -0.93
C VAL A 434 -4.63 25.28 -0.79
N GLU A 435 -5.90 25.15 -0.41
CA GLU A 435 -6.82 26.27 -0.23
C GLU A 435 -6.33 27.27 0.83
N LYS A 436 -5.93 26.76 2.01
CA LYS A 436 -5.43 27.61 3.09
C LYS A 436 -4.12 28.31 2.71
N CYS A 437 -3.22 27.59 2.04
CA CYS A 437 -1.95 28.16 1.57
C CYS A 437 -2.17 29.29 0.56
N PHE A 438 -3.11 29.11 -0.36
CA PHE A 438 -3.46 30.10 -1.36
C PHE A 438 -4.06 31.37 -0.73
N MET A 439 -5.04 31.21 0.17
CA MET A 439 -5.67 32.34 0.87
C MET A 439 -4.65 33.12 1.69
N GLN A 440 -3.77 32.44 2.44
CA GLN A 440 -2.70 33.09 3.20
C GLN A 440 -1.74 33.89 2.31
N SER A 441 -1.33 33.33 1.16
CA SER A 441 -0.49 34.05 0.20
C SER A 441 -1.20 35.28 -0.36
N GLN A 442 -2.51 35.20 -0.58
CA GLN A 442 -3.32 36.30 -1.09
C GLN A 442 -3.45 37.42 -0.05
N ASP A 443 -3.67 37.07 1.22
CA ASP A 443 -3.75 38.04 2.32
C ASP A 443 -2.43 38.81 2.49
N ILE A 444 -1.29 38.10 2.45
CA ILE A 444 0.04 38.74 2.51
C ILE A 444 0.25 39.67 1.31
N ASN A 445 -0.13 39.24 0.10
CA ASN A 445 -0.02 40.07 -1.10
C ASN A 445 -0.91 41.32 -1.03
N ASN A 446 -2.11 41.21 -0.46
CA ASN A 446 -3.02 42.33 -0.25
C ASN A 446 -2.47 43.34 0.76
N ILE A 447 -1.86 42.86 1.86
CA ILE A 447 -1.29 43.71 2.92
C ILE A 447 -0.04 44.46 2.42
N PHE A 448 0.91 43.76 1.80
CA PHE A 448 2.24 44.33 1.52
C PHE A 448 2.46 44.81 0.09
N ILE A 449 1.70 44.33 -0.91
CA ILE A 449 2.04 44.54 -2.34
C ILE A 449 0.96 45.32 -3.10
N GLN A 450 -0.28 44.85 -3.14
CA GLN A 450 -1.25 45.23 -4.18
C GLN A 450 -1.61 46.73 -4.23
N ASN A 451 -1.67 47.39 -3.07
CA ASN A 451 -2.07 48.80 -2.94
C ASN A 451 -0.91 49.74 -2.58
N THR A 452 0.19 49.23 -2.05
CA THR A 452 1.26 50.04 -1.45
C THR A 452 2.51 50.11 -2.35
N LEU A 453 2.96 48.97 -2.90
CA LEU A 453 4.21 48.90 -3.68
C LEU A 453 4.12 49.64 -5.02
N LYS A 454 2.93 49.79 -5.60
CA LYS A 454 2.72 50.47 -6.89
C LYS A 454 3.12 51.96 -6.87
N HIS A 455 3.16 52.57 -5.70
CA HIS A 455 3.48 53.99 -5.53
C HIS A 455 4.96 54.25 -5.27
N VAL A 456 5.77 53.22 -5.07
CA VAL A 456 7.19 53.33 -4.76
C VAL A 456 8.02 53.45 -6.05
N LYS A 457 8.58 54.64 -6.32
CA LYS A 457 9.37 54.88 -7.55
C LYS A 457 10.79 55.32 -7.25
N THR A 458 11.00 56.03 -6.16
CA THR A 458 12.30 56.59 -5.77
C THR A 458 12.89 55.89 -4.55
N ARG A 459 14.18 56.12 -4.27
CA ARG A 459 14.83 55.62 -3.05
C ARG A 459 14.24 56.20 -1.77
N GLY A 460 13.77 57.45 -1.83
CA GLY A 460 13.08 58.09 -0.70
C GLY A 460 11.76 57.39 -0.37
N ASP A 461 11.02 57.00 -1.41
CA ASP A 461 9.73 56.33 -1.28
C ASP A 461 9.84 54.94 -0.63
N ILE A 462 11.01 54.29 -0.68
CA ILE A 462 11.24 53.00 -0.03
C ILE A 462 11.27 53.18 1.49
N TRP A 463 11.89 54.26 1.98
CA TRP A 463 11.90 54.55 3.40
C TRP A 463 10.51 54.90 3.93
N THR A 464 9.72 55.65 3.16
CA THR A 464 8.31 55.93 3.51
C THR A 464 7.47 54.65 3.47
N TYR A 465 7.67 53.78 2.48
CA TYR A 465 7.03 52.47 2.39
C TYR A 465 7.34 51.58 3.60
N ILE A 466 8.60 51.51 4.04
CA ILE A 466 8.96 50.73 5.24
C ILE A 466 8.22 51.29 6.48
N ASN A 467 8.24 52.61 6.66
CA ASN A 467 7.64 53.26 7.82
C ASN A 467 6.11 53.15 7.86
N GLU A 468 5.44 53.30 6.72
CA GLU A 468 3.97 53.39 6.65
C GLU A 468 3.29 52.06 6.35
N SER A 469 3.93 51.18 5.55
CA SER A 469 3.31 49.95 5.04
C SER A 469 3.89 48.67 5.63
N VAL A 470 5.15 48.66 6.07
CA VAL A 470 5.82 47.44 6.57
C VAL A 470 5.83 47.37 8.10
N ILE A 471 6.25 48.42 8.80
CA ILE A 471 6.35 48.41 10.27
C ILE A 471 4.98 48.26 10.96
N PRO A 472 3.90 49.00 10.57
CA PRO A 472 2.66 48.94 11.33
C PRO A 472 1.99 47.55 11.35
N PRO A 473 1.94 46.79 10.23
CA PRO A 473 1.47 45.40 10.26
C PRO A 473 2.35 44.48 11.11
N LEU A 474 3.66 44.73 11.21
CA LEU A 474 4.62 43.92 11.96
C LEU A 474 4.69 44.28 13.47
N SER A 475 4.32 45.50 13.85
CA SER A 475 4.42 46.06 15.22
C SER A 475 3.39 45.55 16.23
N ARG A 476 2.68 44.46 15.94
CA ARG A 476 1.73 43.88 16.89
C ARG A 476 2.45 43.20 18.05
N THR A 477 2.42 43.83 19.22
CA THR A 477 2.65 43.17 20.50
C THR A 477 1.31 42.72 21.09
N ILE A 478 1.24 41.47 21.55
CA ILE A 478 0.13 40.97 22.37
C ILE A 478 0.00 41.91 23.58
N PRO A 479 -1.17 42.56 23.83
CA PRO A 479 -1.37 43.29 25.06
C PRO A 479 -1.23 42.30 26.22
N TYR A 480 -0.50 42.67 27.27
CA TYR A 480 -0.35 41.85 28.49
C TYR A 480 -1.70 41.56 29.20
N ASP A 481 -2.78 42.19 28.72
CA ASP A 481 -4.12 42.16 29.28
C ASP A 481 -5.08 41.55 28.24
N MET A 482 -5.53 40.29 28.47
CA MET A 482 -6.42 39.52 27.57
C MET A 482 -7.83 40.14 27.42
N SER A 483 -8.14 41.24 28.11
CA SER A 483 -9.45 41.89 28.11
C SER A 483 -9.67 42.89 26.96
N LYS A 484 -8.63 43.24 26.19
CA LYS A 484 -8.76 44.13 25.02
C LYS A 484 -8.91 43.33 23.72
N LYS A 485 -9.97 43.63 22.98
CA LYS A 485 -10.28 43.06 21.65
C LYS A 485 -9.04 43.06 20.75
N ILE A 486 -8.71 41.88 20.22
CA ILE A 486 -7.65 41.66 19.22
C ILE A 486 -8.05 42.41 17.93
N PRO A 487 -7.20 43.29 17.36
CA PRO A 487 -7.43 43.87 16.04
C PRO A 487 -7.32 42.80 14.92
N GLU A 488 -8.11 42.97 13.86
CA GLU A 488 -8.58 42.02 12.82
C GLU A 488 -7.58 41.18 12.00
N ASN A 489 -6.30 41.10 12.33
CA ASN A 489 -5.32 40.56 11.37
C ASN A 489 -4.40 39.48 12.01
N ASP A 490 -4.34 38.34 11.34
CA ASP A 490 -4.06 37.01 11.91
C ASP A 490 -2.57 36.60 11.91
N PHE A 491 -1.65 37.52 11.56
CA PHE A 491 -0.22 37.20 11.40
C PHE A 491 0.65 37.72 12.56
N LEU A 492 1.54 36.86 13.05
CA LEU A 492 2.57 37.14 14.06
C LEU A 492 3.97 37.18 13.41
N LEU A 493 4.76 38.22 13.67
CA LEU A 493 6.17 38.24 13.27
C LEU A 493 6.99 37.31 14.17
N ILE A 494 7.79 36.44 13.56
CA ILE A 494 8.76 35.61 14.28
C ILE A 494 10.15 36.24 14.17
N GLY A 495 10.73 36.58 15.33
CA GLY A 495 12.07 37.15 15.42
C GLY A 495 12.11 38.62 15.01
N LYS A 496 13.05 38.96 14.11
CA LYS A 496 13.30 40.31 13.62
C LYS A 496 13.07 40.37 12.11
N PHE A 497 12.74 41.55 11.59
CA PHE A 497 12.80 41.75 10.15
C PHE A 497 14.15 42.32 9.76
N ARG A 498 14.65 41.89 8.60
CA ARG A 498 16.01 42.13 8.14
C ARG A 498 15.97 43.00 6.89
N LEU A 499 16.80 44.04 6.90
CA LEU A 499 17.12 44.81 5.71
C LEU A 499 18.47 44.34 5.18
N ARG A 500 18.54 43.99 3.91
CA ARG A 500 19.79 43.57 3.27
C ARG A 500 20.04 44.35 1.99
N GLN A 501 21.26 44.81 1.83
CA GLN A 501 21.66 45.65 0.71
C GLN A 501 22.85 45.05 -0.04
N ILE A 502 22.78 45.11 -1.37
CA ILE A 502 23.88 44.75 -2.27
C ILE A 502 24.29 45.96 -3.08
N ARG A 503 25.60 46.16 -3.21
CA ARG A 503 26.20 47.38 -3.75
C ARG A 503 27.31 47.03 -4.74
N VAL A 504 27.65 48.02 -5.56
CA VAL A 504 28.86 47.95 -6.42
C VAL A 504 29.99 48.82 -5.87
N LYS A 505 31.22 48.41 -6.16
CA LYS A 505 32.44 49.15 -5.84
C LYS A 505 32.41 50.57 -6.43
N ARG A 506 33.13 51.48 -5.77
CA ARG A 506 33.34 52.86 -6.24
C ARG A 506 34.05 52.85 -7.60
N ASP A 507 33.66 53.78 -8.47
CA ASP A 507 34.22 53.96 -9.81
C ASP A 507 34.25 52.69 -10.65
N SER A 508 33.19 51.88 -10.52
CA SER A 508 33.00 50.64 -11.27
C SER A 508 32.82 50.84 -12.78
N CYS A 509 32.72 52.08 -13.26
CA CYS A 509 32.83 52.41 -14.67
C CYS A 509 33.75 53.60 -14.94
N ASN A 510 34.41 53.54 -16.10
CA ASN A 510 35.24 54.62 -16.61
C ASN A 510 34.38 55.56 -17.45
N PHE A 511 34.22 56.80 -16.99
CA PHE A 511 33.57 57.84 -17.78
C PHE A 511 34.50 58.25 -18.95
N PRO A 512 34.04 58.31 -20.20
CA PRO A 512 34.91 58.60 -21.34
C PRO A 512 35.57 59.99 -21.25
N ASP A 513 36.91 60.03 -21.30
CA ASP A 513 37.71 61.26 -21.14
C ASP A 513 37.37 62.36 -22.17
N LYS A 514 36.97 61.97 -23.39
CA LYS A 514 36.55 62.91 -24.44
C LYS A 514 35.32 63.72 -24.02
N LEU A 515 34.36 63.09 -23.36
CA LEU A 515 33.14 63.76 -22.88
C LEU A 515 33.44 64.65 -21.67
N ARG A 516 34.35 64.22 -20.79
CA ARG A 516 34.77 65.00 -19.62
C ARG A 516 35.36 66.36 -20.05
N LYS A 517 36.23 66.35 -21.06
CA LYS A 517 36.83 67.55 -21.65
C LYS A 517 35.84 68.40 -22.43
N LEU A 518 34.92 67.78 -23.18
CA LEU A 518 33.93 68.48 -24.02
C LEU A 518 32.96 69.36 -23.21
N PHE A 519 32.60 68.91 -22.00
CA PHE A 519 31.67 69.64 -21.13
C PHE A 519 32.37 70.48 -20.05
N GLY A 520 33.70 70.56 -20.05
CA GLY A 520 34.46 71.31 -19.04
C GLY A 520 34.27 70.78 -17.62
N LEU A 521 34.07 69.46 -17.48
CA LEU A 521 33.71 68.81 -16.21
C LEU A 521 34.94 68.25 -15.45
N ASP A 522 36.15 68.70 -15.78
CA ASP A 522 37.39 68.22 -15.15
C ASP A 522 37.47 68.53 -13.64
N HIS A 523 36.66 69.48 -13.15
CA HIS A 523 36.59 69.88 -11.74
C HIS A 523 35.45 69.18 -10.96
N LEU A 524 34.55 68.45 -11.63
CA LEU A 524 33.49 67.70 -10.97
C LEU A 524 33.86 66.22 -10.88
N ASP A 525 33.90 65.70 -9.65
CA ASP A 525 34.05 64.27 -9.38
C ASP A 525 32.78 63.50 -9.79
N MET A 526 32.68 63.18 -11.09
CA MET A 526 31.56 62.43 -11.66
C MET A 526 31.67 60.95 -11.26
N LYS A 527 30.96 60.60 -10.19
CA LYS A 527 30.84 59.22 -9.69
C LYS A 527 30.09 58.35 -10.69
N CYS A 528 30.80 57.41 -11.32
CA CYS A 528 30.22 56.45 -12.26
C CYS A 528 29.96 55.12 -11.55
N THR A 529 28.80 54.52 -11.78
CA THR A 529 28.46 53.20 -11.22
C THR A 529 27.91 52.28 -12.33
N SER A 530 28.48 51.09 -12.50
CA SER A 530 28.07 50.12 -13.54
C SER A 530 26.98 49.15 -13.06
N THR A 531 26.47 48.28 -13.95
CA THR A 531 25.63 47.15 -13.57
C THR A 531 26.38 46.16 -12.67
N LEU A 532 25.67 45.45 -11.78
CA LEU A 532 26.28 44.45 -10.90
C LEU A 532 26.87 43.29 -11.72
N ASN A 533 28.10 42.90 -11.41
CA ASN A 533 28.77 41.71 -11.90
C ASN A 533 29.68 41.14 -10.79
N THR A 534 30.24 39.95 -11.02
CA THR A 534 31.10 39.28 -10.02
C THR A 534 32.39 40.02 -9.68
N VAL A 535 32.83 40.96 -10.51
CA VAL A 535 34.10 41.68 -10.36
C VAL A 535 33.93 42.98 -9.58
N ASN A 536 32.78 43.63 -9.75
CA ASN A 536 32.46 44.92 -9.16
C ASN A 536 31.54 44.83 -7.93
N ASP A 537 31.26 43.63 -7.43
CA ASP A 537 30.55 43.40 -6.17
C ASP A 537 31.36 44.01 -5.00
N ASP A 538 30.68 44.75 -4.13
CA ASP A 538 31.28 45.50 -3.02
C ASP A 538 31.26 44.65 -1.74
N ASN A 539 32.42 44.08 -1.42
CA ASN A 539 32.61 43.22 -0.24
C ASN A 539 33.47 43.90 0.85
N ASP A 540 33.69 45.22 0.74
CA ASP A 540 34.57 45.96 1.63
C ASP A 540 33.85 46.39 2.93
N ASN A 541 34.60 46.64 4.00
CA ASN A 541 34.06 47.15 5.26
C ASN A 541 34.15 48.67 5.35
N TYR A 542 33.05 49.31 5.74
CA TYR A 542 32.91 50.75 5.74
C TYR A 542 32.57 51.32 7.12
N ASN A 543 32.88 52.60 7.32
CA ASN A 543 32.35 53.38 8.44
C ASN A 543 30.94 53.94 8.11
N LYS A 544 30.30 54.60 9.08
CA LYS A 544 28.98 55.27 8.95
C LYS A 544 28.87 56.35 7.85
N SER A 545 29.93 56.62 7.10
CA SER A 545 29.95 57.57 5.97
C SER A 545 30.45 56.92 4.68
N TRP A 546 30.36 55.59 4.59
CA TRP A 546 30.80 54.78 3.45
C TRP A 546 32.29 54.92 3.11
N GLN A 547 33.15 55.32 4.04
CA GLN A 547 34.61 55.36 3.83
C GLN A 547 35.26 54.07 4.33
N ILE A 548 36.27 53.58 3.61
CA ILE A 548 36.96 52.31 3.91
C ILE A 548 37.62 52.42 5.29
N GLN A 549 37.36 51.45 6.16
CA GLN A 549 37.92 51.39 7.51
C GLN A 549 39.02 50.32 7.56
N SER A 550 40.23 50.70 7.99
CA SER A 550 41.39 49.81 8.08
C SER A 550 41.52 49.05 9.42
N GLN A 551 40.66 49.36 10.40
CA GLN A 551 40.63 48.66 11.69
C GLN A 551 39.66 47.47 11.66
N LEU A 552 39.98 46.42 12.41
CA LEU A 552 39.11 45.25 12.62
C LEU A 552 37.82 45.68 13.34
N VAL A 553 36.76 45.88 12.57
CA VAL A 553 35.40 46.13 13.08
C VAL A 553 34.73 44.78 13.39
N PRO A 554 33.88 44.68 14.43
CA PRO A 554 33.08 43.48 14.67
C PRO A 554 32.26 43.10 13.44
N ALA A 555 32.18 41.80 13.11
CA ALA A 555 31.45 41.28 11.95
C ALA A 555 29.93 41.56 11.95
N THR A 556 29.40 42.11 13.04
CA THR A 556 27.97 42.43 13.23
C THR A 556 27.64 43.91 12.98
N ASP A 557 28.59 44.72 12.48
CA ASP A 557 28.33 46.14 12.20
C ASP A 557 27.51 46.31 10.91
N GLU A 558 26.60 47.29 10.90
CA GLU A 558 25.61 47.56 9.84
C GLU A 558 26.23 48.03 8.52
N TRP A 559 27.52 48.36 8.57
CA TRP A 559 28.36 48.88 7.49
C TRP A 559 29.49 47.90 7.11
N SER A 560 29.52 46.73 7.75
CA SER A 560 30.42 45.62 7.43
C SER A 560 29.73 44.62 6.51
N PHE A 561 30.48 44.05 5.57
CA PHE A 561 29.97 43.04 4.64
C PHE A 561 29.93 41.68 5.31
N GLN A 562 28.81 40.96 5.17
CA GLN A 562 28.66 39.59 5.65
C GLN A 562 28.55 38.62 4.47
N ASN A 563 29.30 37.53 4.53
CA ASN A 563 29.31 36.53 3.46
C ASN A 563 28.04 35.67 3.48
N ALA A 564 27.70 35.11 2.32
CA ALA A 564 26.57 34.18 2.19
C ALA A 564 26.69 32.94 3.08
N TRP A 565 27.90 32.41 3.27
CA TRP A 565 28.14 31.23 4.11
C TRP A 565 27.86 31.51 5.59
N ASP A 566 28.27 32.66 6.09
CA ASP A 566 28.06 33.07 7.48
C ASP A 566 26.58 33.35 7.77
N LEU A 567 25.83 33.76 6.74
CA LEU A 567 24.40 34.04 6.78
C LEU A 567 23.51 32.84 6.49
N GLU A 568 24.09 31.70 6.11
CA GLU A 568 23.37 30.52 5.60
C GLU A 568 22.36 30.86 4.49
N SER A 569 22.71 31.83 3.64
CA SER A 569 21.81 32.38 2.62
C SER A 569 22.19 31.92 1.22
N VAL A 570 21.18 31.75 0.36
CA VAL A 570 21.35 31.36 -1.04
C VAL A 570 21.25 32.58 -1.98
N PRO A 571 21.92 32.55 -3.15
CA PRO A 571 21.76 33.60 -4.15
C PRO A 571 20.30 33.75 -4.59
N TYR A 572 19.87 35.00 -4.78
CA TYR A 572 18.52 35.33 -5.26
C TYR A 572 18.57 35.73 -6.74
N LEU A 573 17.74 35.07 -7.56
CA LEU A 573 17.56 35.40 -8.96
C LEU A 573 16.49 36.50 -9.08
N GLY A 574 16.91 37.75 -9.28
CA GLY A 574 16.01 38.87 -9.57
C GLY A 574 15.74 39.03 -11.06
N GLU A 575 14.93 40.04 -11.44
CA GLU A 575 14.63 40.32 -12.85
C GLU A 575 15.83 40.90 -13.60
N ARG A 576 16.76 41.58 -12.91
CA ARG A 576 17.87 42.32 -13.54
C ARG A 576 19.22 41.67 -13.36
N ALA A 577 19.44 40.97 -12.26
CA ALA A 577 20.70 40.31 -11.97
C ALA A 577 20.51 39.15 -10.99
N ILE A 578 21.54 38.29 -10.92
CA ILE A 578 21.70 37.33 -9.83
C ILE A 578 22.41 38.04 -8.69
N TYR A 579 21.80 38.02 -7.52
CA TYR A 579 22.30 38.63 -6.31
C TYR A 579 22.85 37.56 -5.38
N GLY A 580 24.07 37.76 -4.87
CA GLY A 580 24.64 36.86 -3.86
C GLY A 580 23.80 36.82 -2.59
N GLY A 581 23.98 35.75 -1.79
CA GLY A 581 23.34 35.64 -0.48
C GLY A 581 23.90 36.61 0.56
N GLY A 582 25.12 37.12 0.35
CA GLY A 582 25.78 38.10 1.22
C GLY A 582 25.22 39.51 1.11
N GLY A 583 25.78 40.43 1.88
CA GLY A 583 25.49 41.85 1.78
C GLY A 583 25.74 42.63 3.07
N TYR A 584 25.24 43.86 3.09
CA TYR A 584 25.20 44.71 4.29
C TYR A 584 23.83 44.58 4.94
N LEU A 585 23.78 44.29 6.24
CA LEU A 585 22.54 43.89 6.91
C LEU A 585 22.21 44.80 8.09
N VAL A 586 20.91 45.02 8.29
CA VAL A 586 20.36 45.66 9.49
C VAL A 586 19.16 44.84 9.97
N ASP A 587 19.31 44.21 11.14
CA ASP A 587 18.22 43.46 11.78
C ASP A 587 17.44 44.40 12.71
N MET A 588 16.15 44.57 12.46
CA MET A 588 15.28 45.52 13.15
C MET A 588 14.14 44.83 13.89
N ASN A 589 13.84 45.34 15.09
CA ASN A 589 12.63 44.98 15.83
C ASN A 589 11.46 45.81 15.32
N THR A 590 10.26 45.62 15.87
CA THR A 590 9.07 46.37 15.40
C THR A 590 8.69 47.54 16.31
N GLY A 591 9.48 47.81 17.36
CA GLY A 591 9.23 48.91 18.29
C GLY A 591 9.61 50.31 17.77
N PRO A 592 9.32 51.36 18.56
CA PRO A 592 9.60 52.76 18.18
C PRO A 592 11.10 53.06 17.98
N SER A 593 11.99 52.25 18.55
CA SER A 593 13.44 52.32 18.31
C SER A 593 13.83 52.08 16.84
N SER A 594 13.03 51.30 16.10
CA SER A 594 13.30 50.99 14.70
C SER A 594 13.01 52.16 13.77
N ILE A 595 12.03 53.01 14.13
CA ILE A 595 11.73 54.25 13.39
C ILE A 595 12.90 55.24 13.52
N LEU A 596 13.49 55.35 14.72
CA LEU A 596 14.70 56.14 14.94
C LEU A 596 15.89 55.59 14.15
N LYS A 597 16.07 54.26 14.12
CA LYS A 597 17.14 53.62 13.36
C LYS A 597 16.97 53.83 11.84
N ILE A 598 15.76 53.71 11.31
CA ILE A 598 15.46 54.03 9.90
C ILE A 598 15.77 55.49 9.57
N SER A 599 15.41 56.41 10.47
CA SER A 599 15.71 57.83 10.30
C SER A 599 17.23 58.09 10.30
N GLU A 600 18.01 57.39 11.15
CA GLU A 600 19.48 57.42 11.12
C GLU A 600 20.03 56.92 9.78
N LEU A 601 19.57 55.77 9.30
CA LEU A 601 20.02 55.17 8.03
C LEU A 601 19.68 56.04 6.82
N MET A 602 18.52 56.69 6.84
CA MET A 602 18.08 57.64 5.83
C MET A 602 18.99 58.88 5.82
N LEU A 603 19.25 59.49 6.98
CA LEU A 603 20.16 60.63 7.12
C LEU A 603 21.59 60.31 6.69
N LYS A 604 22.05 59.08 6.93
CA LYS A 604 23.39 58.61 6.55
C LYS A 604 23.48 58.06 5.12
N SER A 605 22.41 58.13 4.33
CA SER A 605 22.37 57.63 2.95
C SER A 605 22.86 56.18 2.85
N TRP A 606 22.34 55.31 3.71
CA TRP A 606 22.70 53.88 3.70
C TRP A 606 22.33 53.24 2.34
N ILE A 607 21.19 53.65 1.75
CA ILE A 607 20.85 53.40 0.34
C ILE A 607 21.33 54.59 -0.51
N ASP A 608 22.23 54.34 -1.47
CA ASP A 608 22.80 55.38 -2.33
C ASP A 608 22.81 54.99 -3.83
N THR A 609 23.60 55.70 -4.63
CA THR A 609 23.73 55.44 -6.08
C THR A 609 24.43 54.12 -6.41
N ARG A 610 25.19 53.55 -5.47
CA ARG A 610 25.91 52.29 -5.62
C ARG A 610 25.05 51.08 -5.26
N THR A 611 23.96 51.29 -4.54
CA THR A 611 22.99 50.22 -4.24
C THR A 611 22.38 49.67 -5.55
N ARG A 612 22.37 48.35 -5.69
CA ARG A 612 21.80 47.63 -6.84
C ARG A 612 20.58 46.82 -6.49
N ALA A 613 20.58 46.19 -5.32
CA ALA A 613 19.39 45.55 -4.78
C ALA A 613 19.26 45.84 -3.29
N PHE A 614 18.01 45.95 -2.87
CA PHE A 614 17.63 46.11 -1.47
C PHE A 614 16.50 45.14 -1.15
N PHE A 615 16.68 44.36 -0.08
CA PHE A 615 15.82 43.28 0.35
C PHE A 615 15.23 43.61 1.71
N ILE A 616 13.92 43.35 1.86
CA ILE A 616 13.23 43.32 3.15
C ILE A 616 12.78 41.88 3.38
N GLU A 617 13.28 41.27 4.45
CA GLU A 617 13.12 39.84 4.73
C GLU A 617 12.51 39.64 6.12
N PHE A 618 11.43 38.86 6.23
CA PHE A 618 10.82 38.50 7.52
C PHE A 618 9.96 37.23 7.42
N VAL A 619 9.73 36.59 8.57
CA VAL A 619 8.90 35.39 8.68
C VAL A 619 7.65 35.69 9.51
N LEU A 620 6.49 35.41 8.93
CA LEU A 620 5.19 35.50 9.59
C LEU A 620 4.70 34.12 9.99
N TYR A 621 3.96 34.04 11.09
CA TYR A 621 3.27 32.83 11.53
C TYR A 621 1.80 33.15 11.77
N ASN A 622 0.92 32.33 11.20
CA ASN A 622 -0.51 32.42 11.43
C ASN A 622 -0.94 31.28 12.38
N PRO A 623 -1.35 31.58 13.63
CA PRO A 623 -1.76 30.56 14.59
C PRO A 623 -3.10 29.90 14.24
N ASN A 624 -4.00 30.58 13.51
CA ASN A 624 -5.32 30.04 13.16
C ASN A 624 -5.21 28.87 12.18
N VAL A 625 -4.19 28.89 11.33
CA VAL A 625 -3.91 27.85 10.32
C VAL A 625 -2.62 27.07 10.59
N ASN A 626 -1.86 27.44 11.63
CA ASN A 626 -0.55 26.88 11.99
C ASN A 626 0.43 26.82 10.80
N MET A 627 0.63 27.97 10.14
CA MET A 627 1.49 28.05 8.96
C MET A 627 2.45 29.23 9.02
N TYR A 628 3.68 28.97 8.56
CA TYR A 628 4.75 29.96 8.42
C TYR A 628 4.79 30.51 6.99
N SER A 629 5.04 31.80 6.86
CA SER A 629 5.22 32.48 5.58
C SER A 629 6.51 33.28 5.59
N SER A 630 7.44 32.88 4.73
CA SER A 630 8.65 33.65 4.47
C SER A 630 8.34 34.73 3.44
N VAL A 631 8.51 36.01 3.80
CA VAL A 631 8.26 37.15 2.94
C VAL A 631 9.59 37.82 2.58
N MET A 632 9.83 37.99 1.28
CA MET A 632 10.99 38.70 0.74
C MET A 632 10.53 39.72 -0.29
N ILE A 633 10.72 41.00 0.01
CA ILE A 633 10.39 42.12 -0.88
C ILE A 633 11.69 42.67 -1.44
N VAL A 634 11.82 42.69 -2.77
CA VAL A 634 13.07 43.02 -3.46
C VAL A 634 12.90 44.28 -4.30
N PHE A 635 13.75 45.27 -4.07
CA PHE A 635 13.85 46.49 -4.87
C PHE A 635 15.14 46.47 -5.69
N GLU A 636 15.00 46.45 -7.01
CA GLU A 636 16.15 46.45 -7.94
C GLU A 636 16.37 47.82 -8.59
N TYR A 637 17.58 48.35 -8.46
CA TYR A 637 17.97 49.63 -9.06
C TYR A 637 18.74 49.44 -10.36
N SER A 638 18.25 50.06 -11.43
CA SER A 638 18.98 50.18 -12.70
C SER A 638 19.80 51.46 -12.73
N SER A 639 20.91 51.42 -13.46
CA SER A 639 21.64 52.64 -13.83
C SER A 639 20.92 53.32 -15.00
N PRO A 640 20.49 54.60 -14.86
CA PRO A 640 19.65 55.25 -15.86
C PRO A 640 20.34 55.63 -17.19
N ALA A 641 21.67 55.55 -17.30
CA ALA A 641 22.39 56.14 -18.45
C ALA A 641 22.63 55.22 -19.66
N PHE A 642 22.50 53.88 -19.56
CA PHE A 642 22.81 52.97 -20.69
C PHE A 642 21.72 51.93 -20.99
N ALA A 643 20.84 51.62 -20.03
CA ALA A 643 19.70 50.74 -20.25
C ALA A 643 18.70 51.32 -21.28
N CYS A 644 18.58 52.66 -21.35
CA CYS A 644 17.71 53.30 -22.33
C CYS A 644 18.20 53.14 -23.77
N CYS A 645 19.52 53.06 -24.04
CA CYS A 645 20.04 53.03 -25.42
C CYS A 645 20.02 51.63 -26.05
N GLY A 646 20.23 50.56 -25.29
CA GLY A 646 20.14 49.17 -25.81
C GLY A 646 18.72 48.62 -25.91
N HIS A 647 17.80 49.14 -25.10
CA HIS A 647 16.35 48.86 -25.14
C HIS A 647 15.67 49.53 -26.33
N LEU A 648 16.23 50.67 -26.78
CA LEU A 648 15.71 51.58 -27.82
C LEU A 648 15.66 51.01 -29.25
N LEU A 649 16.01 49.74 -29.48
CA LEU A 649 15.75 49.11 -30.78
C LEU A 649 14.51 48.22 -30.79
N LEU A 650 14.30 47.28 -29.85
CA LEU A 650 13.07 46.44 -29.84
C LEU A 650 12.64 45.88 -28.45
N GLY A 651 13.52 45.86 -27.44
CA GLY A 651 13.16 45.39 -26.09
C GLY A 651 12.26 46.36 -25.33
N ALA A 652 12.40 47.66 -25.64
CA ALA A 652 11.42 48.75 -25.54
C ALA A 652 10.14 48.55 -24.72
N SER A 653 9.21 48.01 -25.47
CA SER A 653 7.86 48.54 -25.56
C SER A 653 6.87 47.45 -25.24
N LEU A 654 7.29 46.19 -25.33
CA LEU A 654 6.48 45.02 -25.04
C LEU A 654 7.19 44.22 -23.94
N ALA A 655 6.63 44.29 -22.73
CA ALA A 655 7.17 43.62 -21.54
C ALA A 655 7.39 42.11 -21.75
N GLY A 656 6.60 41.48 -22.62
CA GLY A 656 6.68 40.06 -22.94
C GLY A 656 7.85 39.65 -23.86
N TYR A 657 8.60 40.59 -24.44
CA TYR A 657 9.77 40.29 -25.30
C TYR A 657 11.10 40.72 -24.68
N ARG A 658 11.11 40.99 -23.37
CA ARG A 658 12.26 41.54 -22.64
C ARG A 658 13.39 40.53 -22.44
N SER A 659 13.08 39.24 -22.41
CA SER A 659 14.05 38.14 -22.38
C SER A 659 13.72 37.08 -23.43
N PHE A 660 14.71 36.22 -23.78
CA PHE A 660 14.50 35.10 -24.70
C PHE A 660 13.43 34.11 -24.19
N GLY A 661 13.40 33.86 -22.88
CA GLY A 661 12.41 32.98 -22.24
C GLY A 661 11.00 33.57 -22.30
N ASP A 662 10.86 34.85 -21.98
CA ASP A 662 9.57 35.55 -22.05
C ASP A 662 9.06 35.61 -23.49
N SER A 663 9.95 35.88 -24.45
CA SER A 663 9.62 35.89 -25.88
C SER A 663 9.10 34.52 -26.34
N LEU A 664 9.72 33.43 -25.89
CA LEU A 664 9.27 32.06 -26.20
C LEU A 664 7.90 31.78 -25.56
N MET A 665 7.69 32.18 -24.32
CA MET A 665 6.40 32.04 -23.63
C MET A 665 5.30 32.84 -24.33
N VAL A 666 5.57 34.09 -24.72
CA VAL A 666 4.60 34.91 -25.47
C VAL A 666 4.27 34.29 -26.83
N LEU A 667 5.25 33.76 -27.56
CA LEU A 667 5.00 33.07 -28.83
C LEU A 667 4.16 31.79 -28.63
N ILE A 668 4.42 31.00 -27.58
CA ILE A 668 3.59 29.84 -27.22
C ILE A 668 2.18 30.30 -26.83
N GLU A 669 2.04 31.34 -26.02
CA GLU A 669 0.74 31.92 -25.67
C GLU A 669 -0.01 32.40 -26.91
N CYS A 670 0.68 33.02 -27.89
CA CYS A 670 0.08 33.45 -29.15
C CYS A 670 -0.49 32.30 -29.99
N THR A 671 -0.09 31.05 -29.75
CA THR A 671 -0.63 29.88 -30.45
C THR A 671 -1.92 29.34 -29.84
N PHE A 672 -2.10 29.46 -28.52
CA PHE A 672 -3.26 28.91 -27.79
C PHE A 672 -4.26 29.96 -27.30
N ARG A 673 -3.87 31.25 -27.24
CA ARG A 673 -4.64 32.36 -26.65
C ARG A 673 -4.88 33.49 -27.65
N ILE A 674 -5.99 34.23 -27.46
CA ILE A 674 -6.27 35.49 -28.17
C ILE A 674 -5.23 36.53 -27.74
N VAL A 675 -4.36 36.92 -28.67
CA VAL A 675 -3.30 37.92 -28.48
C VAL A 675 -3.92 39.30 -28.25
N ASN A 676 -3.39 40.07 -27.29
CA ASN A 676 -3.78 41.47 -27.11
C ASN A 676 -3.23 42.33 -28.26
N TYR A 677 -3.91 42.28 -29.40
CA TYR A 677 -3.51 42.89 -30.66
C TYR A 677 -3.26 44.41 -30.56
N ASN A 678 -3.92 45.08 -29.60
CA ASN A 678 -3.77 46.51 -29.34
C ASN A 678 -2.32 46.89 -29.00
N GLN A 679 -1.60 46.04 -28.25
CA GLN A 679 -0.20 46.30 -27.87
C GLN A 679 0.75 46.29 -29.08
N TYR A 680 0.43 45.50 -30.10
CA TYR A 680 1.24 45.39 -31.31
C TYR A 680 0.92 46.50 -32.33
N LEU A 681 -0.34 46.96 -32.36
CA LEU A 681 -0.75 48.15 -33.10
C LEU A 681 -0.10 49.42 -32.56
N GLU A 682 -0.04 49.56 -31.22
CA GLU A 682 0.60 50.68 -30.54
C GLU A 682 2.12 50.71 -30.76
N PHE A 683 2.76 49.55 -30.92
CA PHE A 683 4.18 49.46 -31.22
C PHE A 683 4.51 49.93 -32.64
N HIS A 684 3.87 49.35 -33.66
CA HIS A 684 3.98 49.82 -35.04
C HIS A 684 2.76 49.38 -35.86
N PRO A 685 2.01 50.31 -36.48
CA PRO A 685 0.70 50.03 -37.09
C PRO A 685 0.75 49.04 -38.27
N GLN A 686 1.91 48.83 -38.88
CA GLN A 686 2.11 47.91 -40.02
C GLN A 686 2.94 46.66 -39.66
N LEU A 687 4.09 46.85 -38.99
CA LEU A 687 5.02 45.75 -38.69
C LEU A 687 4.51 44.82 -37.58
N GLY A 688 3.82 45.34 -36.57
CA GLY A 688 3.23 44.52 -35.50
C GLY A 688 2.19 43.52 -36.02
N PRO A 689 1.17 43.98 -36.77
CA PRO A 689 0.20 43.11 -37.43
C PRO A 689 0.81 42.10 -38.40
N LEU A 690 1.78 42.52 -39.22
CA LEU A 690 2.46 41.64 -40.19
C LEU A 690 3.21 40.50 -39.48
N PHE A 691 3.91 40.81 -38.39
CA PHE A 691 4.66 39.83 -37.60
C PHE A 691 3.75 38.74 -37.02
N ILE A 692 2.64 39.13 -36.38
CA ILE A 692 1.68 38.17 -35.82
C ILE A 692 1.03 37.33 -36.91
N LEU A 693 0.60 37.97 -38.01
CA LEU A 693 -0.07 37.27 -39.11
C LEU A 693 0.86 36.24 -39.76
N LEU A 694 2.13 36.58 -39.97
CA LEU A 694 3.14 35.68 -40.53
C LEU A 694 3.46 34.52 -39.56
N PHE A 695 3.55 34.80 -38.26
CA PHE A 695 3.74 33.76 -37.24
C PHE A 695 2.55 32.78 -37.19
N ILE A 696 1.32 33.30 -37.12
CA ILE A 696 0.10 32.48 -37.13
C ILE A 696 0.03 31.65 -38.41
N PHE A 697 0.33 32.24 -39.56
CA PHE A 697 0.29 31.53 -40.84
C PHE A 697 1.28 30.35 -40.87
N ILE A 698 2.56 30.60 -40.53
CA ILE A 698 3.60 29.56 -40.54
C ILE A 698 3.32 28.47 -39.50
N PHE A 699 2.92 28.86 -38.29
CA PHE A 699 2.74 27.91 -37.20
C PHE A 699 1.45 27.09 -37.34
N VAL A 700 0.31 27.75 -37.57
CA VAL A 700 -1.00 27.09 -37.66
C VAL A 700 -1.15 26.35 -38.99
N PHE A 701 -0.83 26.98 -40.12
CA PHE A 701 -1.02 26.34 -41.43
C PHE A 701 0.15 25.47 -41.87
N GLY A 702 1.37 25.76 -41.42
CA GLY A 702 2.56 24.96 -41.73
C GLY A 702 2.74 23.78 -40.77
N LEU A 703 3.12 24.09 -39.52
CA LEU A 703 3.60 23.07 -38.57
C LEU A 703 2.49 22.15 -38.04
N MET A 704 1.34 22.69 -37.65
CA MET A 704 0.24 21.86 -37.11
C MET A 704 -0.35 20.93 -38.19
N ASN A 705 -0.48 21.40 -39.42
CA ASN A 705 -0.94 20.57 -40.54
C ASN A 705 0.07 19.48 -40.88
N MET A 706 1.38 19.79 -40.90
CA MET A 706 2.42 18.78 -41.09
C MET A 706 2.37 17.70 -40.01
N PHE A 707 2.24 18.08 -38.73
CA PHE A 707 2.14 17.14 -37.62
C PHE A 707 0.91 16.23 -37.75
N THR A 708 -0.24 16.81 -38.11
CA THR A 708 -1.49 16.06 -38.32
C THR A 708 -1.35 15.05 -39.46
N VAL A 709 -0.75 15.45 -40.59
CA VAL A 709 -0.50 14.56 -41.74
C VAL A 709 0.43 13.41 -41.36
N ILE A 710 1.48 13.67 -40.57
CA ILE A 710 2.40 12.62 -40.08
C ILE A 710 1.64 11.61 -39.21
N VAL A 711 0.85 12.08 -38.24
CA VAL A 711 0.06 11.21 -37.35
C VAL A 711 -0.95 10.40 -38.15
N MET A 712 -1.67 11.02 -39.09
CA MET A 712 -2.64 10.33 -39.95
C MET A 712 -1.97 9.24 -40.80
N ASN A 713 -0.80 9.53 -41.39
CA ASN A 713 -0.05 8.55 -42.18
C ASN A 713 0.49 7.40 -41.31
N ALA A 714 0.98 7.70 -40.11
CA ALA A 714 1.43 6.69 -39.15
C ALA A 714 0.28 5.77 -38.73
N GLN A 715 -0.87 6.32 -38.38
CA GLN A 715 -2.07 5.54 -38.05
C GLN A 715 -2.55 4.69 -39.23
N LYS A 716 -2.56 5.24 -40.44
CA LYS A 716 -2.94 4.51 -41.66
C LYS A 716 -1.99 3.33 -41.93
N SER A 717 -0.68 3.53 -41.76
CA SER A 717 0.33 2.47 -41.91
C SER A 717 0.14 1.35 -40.88
N LEU A 718 -0.15 1.70 -39.61
CA LEU A 718 -0.41 0.72 -38.56
C LEU A 718 -1.68 -0.10 -38.83
N ARG A 719 -2.76 0.54 -39.33
CA ARG A 719 -3.99 -0.17 -39.72
C ARG A 719 -3.76 -1.13 -40.89
N GLN A 720 -2.97 -0.73 -41.89
CA GLN A 720 -2.63 -1.58 -43.04
C GLN A 720 -1.71 -2.76 -42.65
N LYS A 721 -0.84 -2.57 -41.66
CA LYS A 721 -0.01 -3.63 -41.07
C LYS A 721 -0.76 -4.56 -40.12
N GLY A 722 -2.10 -4.47 -40.04
CA GLY A 722 -2.99 -5.22 -39.15
C GLY A 722 -2.67 -6.72 -39.04
N VAL A 723 -1.77 -7.03 -38.11
CA VAL A 723 -1.51 -8.37 -37.60
C VAL A 723 -2.74 -8.79 -36.77
N LYS A 724 -3.13 -10.05 -36.93
CA LYS A 724 -4.19 -10.79 -36.21
C LYS A 724 -4.03 -10.75 -34.67
N HIS A 725 -4.20 -9.60 -34.03
CA HIS A 725 -4.11 -9.45 -32.57
C HIS A 725 -5.47 -9.50 -31.84
N ASP A 726 -6.59 -9.56 -32.57
CA ASP A 726 -7.92 -9.61 -31.97
C ASP A 726 -8.16 -10.86 -31.12
N ASP A 727 -7.56 -12.00 -31.47
CA ASP A 727 -7.76 -13.23 -30.69
C ASP A 727 -7.10 -13.15 -29.31
N GLN A 728 -5.91 -12.56 -29.18
CA GLN A 728 -5.21 -12.46 -27.90
C GLN A 728 -5.87 -11.47 -26.94
N LEU A 729 -6.27 -10.29 -27.42
CA LEU A 729 -6.95 -9.29 -26.59
C LEU A 729 -8.34 -9.76 -26.18
N THR A 730 -9.07 -10.43 -27.08
CA THR A 730 -10.37 -11.02 -26.74
C THR A 730 -10.22 -12.18 -25.75
N LEU A 731 -9.16 -12.98 -25.85
CA LEU A 731 -8.81 -13.99 -24.84
C LEU A 731 -8.49 -13.35 -23.50
N LEU A 732 -7.78 -12.21 -23.51
CA LEU A 732 -7.37 -11.44 -22.33
C LEU A 732 -8.58 -10.86 -21.60
N ILE A 733 -9.52 -10.26 -22.33
CA ILE A 733 -10.79 -9.74 -21.78
C ILE A 733 -11.64 -10.88 -21.23
N LYS A 734 -11.78 -12.00 -21.96
CA LYS A 734 -12.51 -13.18 -21.47
C LYS A 734 -11.89 -13.74 -20.20
N TYR A 735 -10.56 -13.85 -20.15
CA TYR A 735 -9.85 -14.34 -18.97
C TYR A 735 -10.01 -13.38 -17.78
N PHE A 736 -9.87 -12.07 -18.00
CA PHE A 736 -10.04 -11.04 -16.97
C PHE A 736 -11.45 -11.08 -16.36
N VAL A 737 -12.49 -11.10 -17.20
CA VAL A 737 -13.90 -11.19 -16.76
C VAL A 737 -14.16 -12.50 -16.02
N GLN A 738 -13.58 -13.62 -16.47
CA GLN A 738 -13.74 -14.91 -15.82
C GLN A 738 -13.02 -14.98 -14.47
N SER A 739 -11.83 -14.37 -14.36
CA SER A 739 -11.08 -14.26 -13.11
C SER A 739 -11.82 -13.39 -12.08
N ILE A 740 -12.39 -12.25 -12.49
CA ILE A 740 -13.23 -11.42 -11.62
C ILE A 740 -14.46 -12.21 -11.15
N ARG A 741 -15.19 -12.87 -12.06
CA ARG A 741 -16.37 -13.68 -11.69
C ARG A 741 -16.04 -14.84 -10.75
N ARG A 742 -14.83 -15.40 -10.82
CA ARG A 742 -14.36 -16.45 -9.91
C ARG A 742 -13.88 -15.91 -8.57
N MET A 743 -13.48 -14.65 -8.48
CA MET A 743 -13.07 -14.01 -7.23
C MET A 743 -14.27 -13.64 -6.35
N PHE A 744 -15.41 -13.32 -6.99
CA PHE A 744 -16.67 -12.98 -6.32
C PHE A 744 -17.62 -14.17 -6.08
N ARG A 745 -17.23 -15.40 -6.44
CA ARG A 745 -17.95 -16.66 -6.14
C ARG A 745 -17.18 -17.47 -5.11
#